data_AF-A0A5C5XX83-F1
#
_entry.id   AF-A0A5C5XX83-F1
#
_cell.length_a   1.000
_cell.length_b   1.000
_cell.length_c   1.000
_cell.angle_alpha   90.00
_cell.angle_beta   90.00
_cell.angle_gamma   90.00
#
_symmetry.space_group_name_H-M   'P 1'
#
loop_
_entity.id
_entity.type
_entity.pdbx_description
1 polymer ?
#
loop_
_entity_poly.entity_id
_entity_poly.type
_entity_poly.pdbx_seq_one_letter_code
_entity_poly.pdbx_strand_id
1 'polypeptide(L)'
;MKLNRVETGGRPGDRWRSSVTASLIFLACGCVASIVHGQSNSAYAVTKPTMPSIRVSNQRFQRINIPPTATAALGFNVVVTIPEFNDAGYLPVDVTLRSARAFPADRHFVLRLEQQPADVIPATNLVQIDIPIRVAERSRFVNVRHAVPRYTWNRPMTVTLMESGMPIPGCQATLAGPVNGQSQMIREATSRERLVRPLWISPSASGPNNQWIESSPYVTDDLDPDSTRGRLMRLLAMRSRMPLDRWGWTRIDAAMAFADWRIYNRFSCVTLSDATLGTLAQDRVDRITPLSDWVLSGGALVVLDSANVQETLATLGLGDGRVAERDPPSVDWTPVNAAKSAAQQMLEPSIENWVSLTGGLPPQADAMQTDSQMNPAPYGQYTEADNPMVPMAGFEEFGGRALPVLDKQGRRIRLPADVRDAAIALQSDIDADRQLFRQSGDTKWFRVGAGQLVVIPDKQRAYSAIDLSWPVVQAQLATLDHVPIVRRGVDPLIGDQRYFRWLIPGVSQPPVYAFIGFLSVFVICVGPLSYYWTSKTGRLHLMYAIAPVLALGTTGALLAYGVISDGFDVTARARQITVVDGVTGHATQRDRVTYFAGMQPSDDLKFLASDEVYPYRQGGQRTMHQIAQDAVRNVPALVIDDEYQRFDSQFLPSRDQRQFVAHRVVRDLGNLSWVRPPGPEVRPVLEVLETVQQQLDPMSYNGGDEGESLPDVQPAEPIPASPPPVLSNGLPWKLQNLVIRGDDNRYWYVPVVKAGEEIELRQLKDSEIGKALGMVFRQQRLSGSYEMVDWSRSSSTYGRTATRYRDLIYDVIQSGVFGRADMTRYQDGAMERELQEQLLFQSALQPNQFVALAPITRSAIVLDDVEVVESIHFVMGTLP
;
A
#
# COMPACT_ATOMS: atom_id res chain seq x y z
N MET A 1 -49.08 22.53 -26.64
CA MET A 1 -49.66 23.88 -26.47
C MET A 1 -48.72 24.65 -25.53
N LYS A 2 -48.23 25.81 -25.96
CA LYS A 2 -47.42 26.82 -25.24
C LYS A 2 -45.99 26.43 -24.79
N LEU A 3 -45.08 26.51 -25.77
CA LEU A 3 -43.71 26.99 -25.58
C LEU A 3 -43.72 28.50 -25.30
N ASN A 4 -42.86 28.95 -24.39
CA ASN A 4 -42.51 30.37 -24.25
C ASN A 4 -41.11 30.63 -24.79
N ARG A 5 -41.05 31.78 -25.47
CA ARG A 5 -40.05 32.36 -26.36
C ARG A 5 -39.27 33.40 -25.56
N VAL A 6 -37.95 33.45 -25.72
CA VAL A 6 -37.17 34.70 -25.58
C VAL A 6 -36.17 34.73 -26.73
N GLU A 7 -36.21 35.86 -27.45
CA GLU A 7 -35.46 36.18 -28.66
C GLU A 7 -34.14 36.90 -28.37
N THR A 8 -33.43 37.18 -29.48
CA THR A 8 -32.32 38.11 -29.73
C THR A 8 -30.93 37.47 -29.60
N GLY A 9 -30.06 37.47 -30.60
CA GLY A 9 -30.01 38.21 -31.86
C GLY A 9 -28.71 39.00 -31.91
N GLY A 10 -27.68 38.44 -32.56
CA GLY A 10 -26.42 39.14 -32.82
C GLY A 10 -25.58 38.41 -33.87
N ARG A 11 -25.58 38.92 -35.11
CA ARG A 11 -24.53 38.64 -36.11
C ARG A 11 -23.31 39.54 -35.80
N PRO A 12 -22.08 39.10 -36.10
CA PRO A 12 -21.47 39.29 -37.44
C PRO A 12 -20.79 37.98 -37.93
N GLY A 13 -20.54 37.72 -39.20
CA GLY A 13 -20.07 38.60 -40.27
C GLY A 13 -18.65 38.15 -40.67
N ASP A 14 -18.53 37.64 -41.89
CA ASP A 14 -17.35 37.08 -42.57
C ASP A 14 -15.98 37.69 -42.23
N ARG A 15 -14.96 36.82 -42.06
CA ARG A 15 -13.58 36.98 -42.56
C ARG A 15 -12.68 35.80 -42.15
N TRP A 16 -12.48 34.85 -43.08
CA TRP A 16 -11.36 33.91 -43.04
C TRP A 16 -10.71 33.89 -44.43
N ARG A 17 -9.75 34.80 -44.67
CA ARG A 17 -8.66 34.64 -45.65
C ARG A 17 -7.47 35.53 -45.28
N SER A 18 -6.30 34.86 -45.21
CA SER A 18 -4.92 35.33 -45.44
C SER A 18 -4.37 36.49 -44.60
N SER A 19 -3.28 36.26 -43.87
CA SER A 19 -1.93 36.67 -44.36
C SER A 19 -0.80 36.14 -43.48
N VAL A 20 0.21 35.57 -44.13
CA VAL A 20 1.58 35.36 -43.64
C VAL A 20 2.39 36.57 -44.09
N THR A 21 2.99 37.36 -43.18
CA THR A 21 4.36 37.94 -43.24
C THR A 21 4.59 39.05 -42.20
N ALA A 22 5.65 38.86 -41.42
CA ALA A 22 6.61 39.82 -40.80
C ALA A 22 6.17 41.26 -40.43
N SER A 23 6.39 41.65 -39.18
CA SER A 23 7.44 42.64 -38.82
C SER A 23 7.65 42.84 -37.32
N LEU A 24 8.94 43.01 -37.03
CA LEU A 24 9.66 43.49 -35.85
C LEU A 24 9.19 44.84 -35.26
N ILE A 25 9.50 45.01 -33.96
CA ILE A 25 9.62 46.25 -33.15
C ILE A 25 8.31 46.86 -32.61
N PHE A 26 8.08 46.70 -31.30
CA PHE A 26 7.95 47.84 -30.36
C PHE A 26 8.22 47.40 -28.91
N LEU A 27 9.13 48.14 -28.29
CA LEU A 27 9.55 48.12 -26.89
C LEU A 27 8.67 49.13 -26.14
N ALA A 28 8.14 48.79 -24.95
CA ALA A 28 8.19 49.60 -23.73
C ALA A 28 7.03 49.35 -22.73
N CYS A 29 7.45 49.15 -21.48
CA CYS A 29 6.85 49.57 -20.20
C CYS A 29 5.48 49.01 -19.76
N GLY A 30 5.55 48.19 -18.71
CA GLY A 30 4.43 47.89 -17.80
C GLY A 30 4.95 47.25 -16.52
N CYS A 31 5.56 48.05 -15.64
CA CYS A 31 5.91 47.63 -14.27
C CYS A 31 4.62 47.43 -13.45
N VAL A 32 4.38 46.22 -12.96
CA VAL A 32 3.45 45.96 -11.85
C VAL A 32 4.20 45.21 -10.76
N ALA A 33 4.11 45.77 -9.56
CA ALA A 33 4.84 45.38 -8.38
C ALA A 33 4.41 44.01 -7.84
N SER A 34 5.38 43.10 -7.71
CA SER A 34 5.25 41.87 -6.92
C SER A 34 5.86 42.12 -5.54
N ILE A 35 5.02 42.10 -4.51
CA ILE A 35 5.44 42.13 -3.11
C ILE A 35 6.02 40.75 -2.78
N VAL A 36 7.34 40.65 -2.73
CA VAL A 36 8.07 39.47 -2.25
C VAL A 36 8.16 39.55 -0.73
N HIS A 37 7.50 38.61 -0.03
CA HIS A 37 7.76 38.35 1.37
C HIS A 37 9.14 37.69 1.50
N GLY A 38 10.14 38.47 1.91
CA GLY A 38 11.46 37.97 2.27
C GLY A 38 11.40 37.25 3.61
N GLN A 39 11.44 35.91 3.58
CA GLN A 39 11.82 35.13 4.75
C GLN A 39 13.36 35.15 4.88
N SER A 40 13.83 35.71 5.99
CA SER A 40 15.24 35.74 6.36
C SER A 40 15.73 34.33 6.70
N ASN A 41 16.64 33.79 5.90
CA ASN A 41 17.43 32.61 6.24
C ASN A 41 18.30 32.93 7.46
N SER A 42 17.88 32.43 8.63
CA SER A 42 18.70 32.44 9.84
C SER A 42 19.80 31.39 9.68
N ALA A 43 21.03 31.85 9.51
CA ALA A 43 22.21 31.01 9.48
C ALA A 43 22.42 30.38 10.88
N TYR A 44 22.01 29.13 11.05
CA TYR A 44 22.39 28.34 12.21
C TYR A 44 23.88 27.99 12.10
N ALA A 45 24.64 28.32 13.15
CA ALA A 45 26.02 27.88 13.31
C ALA A 45 26.05 26.36 13.49
N VAL A 46 26.37 25.63 12.43
CA VAL A 46 26.51 24.16 12.44
C VAL A 46 27.82 23.78 13.12
N THR A 47 27.74 23.31 14.36
CA THR A 47 28.79 22.52 15.01
C THR A 47 29.02 21.25 14.18
N LYS A 48 30.24 21.03 13.70
CA LYS A 48 30.60 19.83 12.92
C LYS A 48 30.29 18.55 13.72
N PRO A 49 29.32 17.72 13.31
CA PRO A 49 29.23 16.37 13.84
C PRO A 49 30.23 15.51 13.07
N THR A 50 31.29 15.08 13.76
CA THR A 50 32.15 14.00 13.29
C THR A 50 31.31 12.73 13.34
N MET A 51 30.66 12.35 12.23
CA MET A 51 29.88 11.11 12.15
C MET A 51 30.83 9.91 12.38
N PRO A 52 30.70 9.14 13.48
CA PRO A 52 31.40 7.88 13.59
C PRO A 52 30.86 6.95 12.50
N SER A 53 31.76 6.28 11.77
CA SER A 53 31.39 5.22 10.83
C SER A 53 30.93 3.99 11.62
N ILE A 54 29.68 4.02 12.08
CA ILE A 54 29.03 2.93 12.79
C ILE A 54 28.67 1.85 11.75
N ARG A 55 29.29 0.67 11.86
CA ARG A 55 28.87 -0.53 11.13
C ARG A 55 27.72 -1.18 11.90
N VAL A 56 26.49 -0.80 11.60
CA VAL A 56 25.28 -1.42 12.18
C VAL A 56 24.27 -1.74 11.08
N SER A 57 23.51 -2.83 11.31
CA SER A 57 22.35 -3.35 10.57
C SER A 57 22.61 -4.29 9.37
N ASN A 58 21.81 -5.36 9.32
CA ASN A 58 21.61 -6.30 8.20
C ASN A 58 21.23 -5.60 6.88
N GLN A 59 20.85 -4.32 6.95
CA GLN A 59 20.70 -3.46 5.80
C GLN A 59 22.06 -2.92 5.36
N ARG A 60 22.65 -3.58 4.36
CA ARG A 60 23.88 -3.08 3.74
C ARG A 60 23.57 -1.78 3.00
N PHE A 61 24.25 -0.71 3.37
CA PHE A 61 24.29 0.52 2.57
C PHE A 61 25.53 0.45 1.68
N GLN A 62 25.32 0.61 0.38
CA GLN A 62 26.42 0.81 -0.55
C GLN A 62 26.79 2.27 -0.55
N ARG A 63 28.04 2.52 -0.19
CA ARG A 63 28.64 3.84 -0.22
C ARG A 63 29.63 3.89 -1.38
N ILE A 64 29.31 4.70 -2.37
CA ILE A 64 30.19 4.95 -3.51
C ILE A 64 30.83 6.33 -3.32
N ASN A 65 32.13 6.42 -3.61
CA ASN A 65 32.81 7.70 -3.79
C ASN A 65 32.97 7.98 -5.28
N ILE A 66 32.70 9.21 -5.69
CA ILE A 66 32.80 9.69 -7.06
C ILE A 66 33.72 10.94 -7.03
N PRO A 67 34.89 10.91 -7.67
CA PRO A 67 35.49 9.76 -8.37
C PRO A 67 35.88 8.61 -7.42
N PRO A 68 35.96 7.35 -7.90
CA PRO A 68 36.24 6.17 -7.05
C PRO A 68 37.62 6.22 -6.41
N THR A 69 38.61 6.74 -7.15
CA THR A 69 39.93 7.07 -6.61
C THR A 69 39.95 8.56 -6.34
N ALA A 70 40.29 8.97 -5.11
CA ALA A 70 40.41 10.37 -4.72
C ALA A 70 41.47 11.07 -5.59
N THR A 71 41.04 11.62 -6.72
CA THR A 71 41.91 12.36 -7.61
C THR A 71 41.92 13.80 -7.13
N ALA A 72 43.08 14.25 -6.64
CA ALA A 72 43.29 15.63 -6.20
C ALA A 72 42.91 16.67 -7.26
N ALA A 73 42.82 16.27 -8.54
CA ALA A 73 42.51 17.11 -9.69
C ALA A 73 41.13 17.78 -9.65
N LEU A 74 40.07 17.12 -9.15
CA LEU A 74 38.72 17.72 -9.17
C LEU A 74 38.48 18.69 -8.01
N GLY A 75 39.25 18.59 -6.93
CA GLY A 75 39.09 19.43 -5.75
C GLY A 75 37.85 19.14 -4.89
N PHE A 76 37.03 18.15 -5.26
CA PHE A 76 35.88 17.70 -4.49
C PHE A 76 35.68 16.18 -4.58
N ASN A 77 34.85 15.63 -3.68
CA ASN A 77 34.43 14.23 -3.62
C ASN A 77 32.92 14.19 -3.39
N VAL A 78 32.21 13.40 -4.19
CA VAL A 78 30.79 13.11 -4.00
C VAL A 78 30.65 11.70 -3.43
N VAL A 79 30.03 11.61 -2.27
CA VAL A 79 29.69 10.36 -1.62
C VAL A 79 28.22 10.09 -1.85
N VAL A 80 27.90 8.98 -2.51
CA VAL A 80 26.53 8.53 -2.74
C VAL A 80 26.28 7.33 -1.85
N THR A 81 25.20 7.35 -1.06
CA THR A 81 24.81 6.27 -0.17
C THR A 81 23.41 5.79 -0.53
N ILE A 82 23.32 4.52 -0.90
CA ILE A 82 22.09 3.87 -1.37
C ILE A 82 21.97 2.52 -0.64
N PRO A 83 20.81 2.18 -0.06
CA PRO A 83 20.62 0.89 0.58
C PRO A 83 20.50 -0.24 -0.45
N GLU A 84 20.95 -1.43 -0.06
CA GLU A 84 20.89 -2.66 -0.85
C GLU A 84 19.49 -3.31 -0.88
N PHE A 85 18.44 -2.54 -1.13
CA PHE A 85 17.11 -3.11 -1.31
C PHE A 85 16.96 -3.72 -2.70
N ASN A 86 16.15 -4.78 -2.81
CA ASN A 86 15.82 -5.41 -4.10
C ASN A 86 14.30 -5.48 -4.29
N ASP A 87 13.63 -4.41 -3.89
CA ASP A 87 12.17 -4.33 -3.82
C ASP A 87 11.73 -3.11 -4.63
N ALA A 88 10.51 -3.17 -5.17
CA ALA A 88 9.95 -2.03 -5.87
C ALA A 88 9.42 -0.98 -4.87
N GLY A 89 9.40 0.29 -5.30
CA GLY A 89 9.02 1.43 -4.46
C GLY A 89 10.13 2.45 -4.36
N TYR A 90 10.17 3.22 -3.27
CA TYR A 90 11.05 4.39 -3.15
C TYR A 90 12.31 4.13 -2.32
N LEU A 91 13.50 4.30 -2.89
CA LEU A 91 14.80 4.14 -2.24
C LEU A 91 15.33 5.48 -1.69
N PRO A 92 15.86 5.54 -0.47
CA PRO A 92 16.64 6.69 -0.04
C PRO A 92 17.94 6.77 -0.83
N VAL A 93 18.21 7.94 -1.40
CA VAL A 93 19.51 8.28 -1.99
C VAL A 93 20.04 9.50 -1.25
N ASP A 94 21.11 9.29 -0.49
CA ASP A 94 21.84 10.35 0.20
C ASP A 94 23.08 10.72 -0.63
N VAL A 95 23.20 11.99 -0.98
CA VAL A 95 24.33 12.53 -1.77
C VAL A 95 25.04 13.60 -0.97
N THR A 96 26.28 13.32 -0.59
CA THR A 96 27.13 14.24 0.14
C THR A 96 28.29 14.70 -0.72
N LEU A 97 28.26 15.94 -1.17
CA LEU A 97 29.35 16.58 -1.91
C LEU A 97 30.24 17.36 -0.95
N ARG A 98 31.55 17.10 -0.97
CA ARG A 98 32.56 17.75 -0.13
C ARG A 98 33.70 18.28 -0.99
N SER A 99 34.05 19.55 -0.83
CA SER A 99 35.24 20.13 -1.47
C SER A 99 36.33 20.48 -0.46
N ALA A 100 37.59 20.29 -0.87
CA ALA A 100 38.74 20.66 -0.06
C ALA A 100 38.88 22.19 0.09
N ARG A 101 38.41 22.94 -0.92
CA ARG A 101 38.34 24.40 -0.93
C ARG A 101 36.90 24.84 -1.06
N ALA A 102 36.63 26.10 -0.77
CA ALA A 102 35.31 26.67 -1.04
C ALA A 102 35.11 26.74 -2.56
N PHE A 103 33.91 26.44 -3.05
CA PHE A 103 33.63 26.58 -4.49
C PHE A 103 33.78 28.04 -4.92
N PRO A 104 34.51 28.34 -6.01
CA PRO A 104 34.80 29.72 -6.43
C PRO A 104 33.62 30.40 -7.13
N ALA A 105 32.60 29.64 -7.54
CA ALA A 105 31.37 30.11 -8.17
C ALA A 105 30.24 29.13 -7.84
N ASP A 106 29.00 29.55 -8.10
CA ASP A 106 27.85 28.64 -8.11
C ASP A 106 28.05 27.53 -9.15
N ARG A 107 27.73 26.29 -8.77
CA ARG A 107 27.80 25.13 -9.66
C ARG A 107 26.52 24.34 -9.62
N HIS A 108 26.18 23.78 -10.77
CA HIS A 108 25.01 22.94 -10.96
C HIS A 108 25.46 21.57 -11.43
N PHE A 109 25.44 20.60 -10.52
CA PHE A 109 25.68 19.22 -10.86
C PHE A 109 24.35 18.49 -11.04
N VAL A 110 24.38 17.37 -11.75
CA VAL A 110 23.28 16.40 -11.79
C VAL A 110 23.87 15.03 -11.47
N LEU A 111 23.34 14.37 -10.46
CA LEU A 111 23.63 12.97 -10.21
C LEU A 111 22.63 12.13 -10.98
N ARG A 112 23.11 11.46 -12.02
CA ARG A 112 22.31 10.56 -12.84
C ARG A 112 22.43 9.12 -12.36
N LEU A 113 21.29 8.47 -12.22
CA LEU A 113 21.13 7.07 -11.84
C LEU A 113 20.55 6.32 -13.05
N GLU A 114 21.32 5.42 -13.63
CA GLU A 114 20.95 4.64 -14.82
C GLU A 114 21.06 3.15 -14.53
N GLN A 115 20.10 2.37 -14.99
CA GLN A 115 20.17 0.91 -14.97
C GLN A 115 20.29 0.38 -16.40
N GLN A 116 21.03 -0.72 -16.57
CA GLN A 116 21.21 -1.33 -17.88
C GLN A 116 20.01 -2.24 -18.21
N PRO A 117 19.44 -2.17 -19.42
CA PRO A 117 18.28 -3.00 -19.79
C PRO A 117 18.51 -4.50 -19.66
N ALA A 118 19.73 -4.98 -19.90
CA ALA A 118 20.09 -6.39 -19.80
C ALA A 118 20.04 -6.92 -18.36
N ASP A 119 20.17 -6.03 -17.38
CA ASP A 119 20.28 -6.40 -15.98
C ASP A 119 18.96 -6.25 -15.23
N VAL A 120 17.99 -5.49 -15.71
CA VAL A 120 16.76 -5.20 -14.94
C VAL A 120 15.57 -6.06 -15.33
N ILE A 121 14.65 -6.21 -14.38
CA ILE A 121 13.39 -6.91 -14.60
C ILE A 121 12.23 -6.13 -13.98
N PRO A 122 11.21 -5.73 -14.75
CA PRO A 122 11.17 -5.75 -16.21
C PRO A 122 11.97 -4.59 -16.84
N ALA A 123 12.56 -4.82 -18.02
CA ALA A 123 13.29 -3.79 -18.75
C ALA A 123 12.39 -2.59 -19.14
N THR A 124 11.11 -2.85 -19.45
CA THR A 124 10.12 -1.81 -19.79
C THR A 124 9.85 -0.78 -18.69
N ASN A 125 10.32 -1.05 -17.47
CA ASN A 125 10.19 -0.17 -16.32
C ASN A 125 11.45 0.62 -16.00
N LEU A 126 12.47 0.55 -16.86
CA LEU A 126 13.64 1.40 -16.73
C LEU A 126 13.23 2.86 -16.70
N VAL A 127 13.84 3.58 -15.77
CA VAL A 127 13.76 5.02 -15.67
C VAL A 127 15.17 5.52 -15.40
N GLN A 128 15.59 6.52 -16.15
CA GLN A 128 16.80 7.27 -15.87
C GLN A 128 16.46 8.36 -14.88
N ILE A 129 17.17 8.45 -13.75
CA ILE A 129 16.80 9.37 -12.68
C ILE A 129 17.89 10.42 -12.50
N ASP A 130 17.52 11.69 -12.64
CA ASP A 130 18.41 12.83 -12.54
C ASP A 130 18.10 13.62 -11.26
N ILE A 131 19.09 13.73 -10.38
CA ILE A 131 19.01 14.48 -9.11
C ILE A 131 19.87 15.74 -9.24
N PRO A 132 19.28 16.94 -9.37
CA PRO A 132 20.03 18.18 -9.45
C PRO A 132 20.65 18.53 -8.09
N ILE A 133 21.91 18.93 -8.10
CA ILE A 133 22.68 19.32 -6.92
C ILE A 133 23.17 20.74 -7.14
N ARG A 134 22.58 21.70 -6.42
CA ARG A 134 22.98 23.11 -6.45
C ARG A 134 24.02 23.37 -5.38
N VAL A 135 25.16 23.91 -5.79
CA VAL A 135 26.28 24.20 -4.91
C VAL A 135 26.57 25.69 -4.97
N ALA A 136 26.27 26.41 -3.89
CA ALA A 136 26.50 27.84 -3.82
C ALA A 136 28.00 28.18 -3.76
N GLU A 137 28.38 29.34 -4.29
CA GLU A 137 29.70 29.94 -4.11
C GLU A 137 30.08 29.92 -2.63
N ARG A 138 31.35 29.66 -2.34
CA ARG A 138 31.95 29.60 -1.00
C ARG A 138 31.46 28.44 -0.12
N SER A 139 30.50 27.64 -0.57
CA SER A 139 30.16 26.39 0.12
C SER A 139 31.33 25.39 0.01
N ARG A 140 31.46 24.51 1.01
CA ARG A 140 32.40 23.38 0.99
C ARG A 140 31.69 22.03 1.09
N PHE A 141 30.41 22.08 1.38
CA PHE A 141 29.61 20.93 1.78
C PHE A 141 28.18 21.16 1.29
N VAL A 142 27.64 20.16 0.60
CA VAL A 142 26.23 20.10 0.23
C VAL A 142 25.76 18.67 0.50
N ASN A 143 24.59 18.53 1.11
CA ASN A 143 23.95 17.26 1.36
C ASN A 143 22.54 17.31 0.75
N VAL A 144 22.27 16.39 -0.17
CA VAL A 144 21.00 16.25 -0.85
C VAL A 144 20.45 14.87 -0.53
N ARG A 145 19.18 14.80 -0.16
CA ARG A 145 18.50 13.54 0.18
C ARG A 145 17.18 13.48 -0.57
N HIS A 146 17.00 12.45 -1.38
CA HIS A 146 15.73 12.22 -2.04
C HIS A 146 15.32 10.76 -1.90
N ALA A 147 14.01 10.53 -1.82
CA ALA A 147 13.45 9.22 -2.09
C ALA A 147 13.25 9.08 -3.60
N VAL A 148 13.89 8.07 -4.17
CA VAL A 148 13.98 7.83 -5.60
C VAL A 148 13.13 6.62 -5.96
N PRO A 149 12.18 6.70 -6.91
CA PRO A 149 11.38 5.57 -7.27
C PRO A 149 12.22 4.51 -8.00
N ARG A 150 11.87 3.26 -7.75
CA ARG A 150 12.43 2.09 -8.41
C ARG A 150 11.31 1.16 -8.81
N TYR A 151 11.08 1.07 -10.11
CA TYR A 151 10.05 0.24 -10.72
C TYR A 151 10.60 -1.08 -11.31
N THR A 152 11.86 -1.39 -10.99
CA THR A 152 12.61 -2.54 -11.51
C THR A 152 13.28 -3.32 -10.38
N TRP A 153 13.53 -4.60 -10.65
CA TRP A 153 14.42 -5.43 -9.85
C TRP A 153 15.80 -5.53 -10.50
N ASN A 154 16.82 -5.80 -9.67
CA ASN A 154 18.27 -5.81 -9.94
C ASN A 154 19.03 -4.52 -9.63
N ARG A 155 20.28 -4.74 -9.22
CA ARG A 155 21.13 -3.80 -8.50
C ARG A 155 22.24 -3.11 -9.29
N PRO A 156 22.73 -3.54 -10.48
CA PRO A 156 23.72 -2.73 -11.15
C PRO A 156 23.06 -1.45 -11.64
N MET A 157 23.34 -0.38 -10.90
CA MET A 157 22.95 0.98 -11.24
C MET A 157 24.23 1.76 -11.40
N THR A 158 24.38 2.33 -12.58
CA THR A 158 25.45 3.25 -12.90
C THR A 158 25.07 4.62 -12.37
N VAL A 159 25.95 5.18 -11.56
CA VAL A 159 25.85 6.51 -10.99
C VAL A 159 26.86 7.39 -11.70
N THR A 160 26.38 8.42 -12.38
CA THR A 160 27.20 9.34 -13.18
C THR A 160 26.99 10.76 -12.66
N LEU A 161 28.07 11.45 -12.31
CA LEU A 161 28.01 12.88 -11.99
C LEU A 161 28.19 13.71 -13.27
N MET A 162 27.26 14.62 -13.51
CA MET A 162 27.22 15.47 -14.69
C MET A 162 27.28 16.94 -14.31
N GLU A 163 27.78 17.77 -15.21
CA GLU A 163 27.75 19.23 -15.13
C GLU A 163 27.48 19.78 -16.51
N SER A 164 26.57 20.75 -16.62
CA SER A 164 26.15 21.33 -17.92
C SER A 164 25.70 20.28 -18.95
N GLY A 165 25.03 19.22 -18.49
CA GLY A 165 24.54 18.12 -19.35
C GLY A 165 25.62 17.14 -19.82
N MET A 166 26.88 17.31 -19.41
CA MET A 166 27.99 16.44 -19.80
C MET A 166 28.50 15.63 -18.60
N PRO A 167 28.82 14.33 -18.77
CA PRO A 167 29.42 13.53 -17.71
C PRO A 167 30.83 14.05 -17.38
N ILE A 168 31.13 14.22 -16.10
CA ILE A 168 32.46 14.63 -15.65
C ILE A 168 33.42 13.44 -15.79
N PRO A 169 34.56 13.57 -16.49
CA PRO A 169 35.50 12.46 -16.67
C PRO A 169 35.94 11.84 -15.34
N GLY A 170 35.87 10.50 -15.24
CA GLY A 170 36.22 9.75 -14.03
C GLY A 170 35.17 9.81 -12.91
N CYS A 171 34.05 10.50 -13.10
CA CYS A 171 32.97 10.59 -12.12
C CYS A 171 31.80 9.65 -12.43
N GLN A 172 32.12 8.41 -12.78
CA GLN A 172 31.16 7.35 -13.02
C GLN A 172 31.53 6.14 -12.15
N ALA A 173 30.52 5.52 -11.54
CA ALA A 173 30.70 4.34 -10.71
C ALA A 173 29.46 3.44 -10.83
N THR A 174 29.63 2.13 -10.70
CA THR A 174 28.53 1.17 -10.76
C THR A 174 28.32 0.56 -9.38
N LEU A 175 27.09 0.61 -8.88
CA LEU A 175 26.67 -0.12 -7.67
C LEU A 175 26.69 -1.61 -7.95
N ALA A 176 27.40 -2.39 -7.14
CA ALA A 176 27.51 -3.82 -7.35
C ALA A 176 26.19 -4.52 -6.93
N GLY A 177 25.69 -5.39 -7.80
CA GLY A 177 24.49 -6.18 -7.56
C GLY A 177 24.77 -7.68 -7.52
N PRO A 178 24.07 -8.48 -6.70
CA PRO A 178 24.06 -9.91 -6.90
C PRO A 178 23.39 -10.17 -8.26
N VAL A 179 24.16 -10.76 -9.18
CA VAL A 179 23.64 -11.19 -10.48
C VAL A 179 22.95 -12.54 -10.25
N ASN A 180 21.75 -12.49 -9.69
CA ASN A 180 20.90 -13.68 -9.59
C ASN A 180 20.29 -13.95 -10.97
N GLY A 181 20.12 -15.22 -11.34
CA GLY A 181 19.41 -15.56 -12.57
C GLY A 181 17.98 -15.00 -12.56
N GLN A 182 17.46 -14.57 -13.72
CA GLN A 182 16.15 -13.91 -13.83
C GLN A 182 15.02 -14.67 -13.11
N SER A 183 15.00 -16.00 -13.20
CA SER A 183 14.00 -16.84 -12.53
C SER A 183 14.08 -16.78 -11.01
N GLN A 184 15.28 -16.67 -10.44
CA GLN A 184 15.48 -16.55 -9.00
C GLN A 184 15.07 -15.16 -8.55
N MET A 185 15.44 -14.12 -9.31
CA MET A 185 15.00 -12.75 -9.06
C MET A 185 13.49 -12.61 -9.02
N ILE A 186 12.78 -13.16 -10.02
CA ILE A 186 11.32 -13.13 -10.07
C ILE A 186 10.75 -13.83 -8.82
N ARG A 187 11.26 -15.01 -8.44
CA ARG A 187 10.78 -15.72 -7.24
C ARG A 187 11.02 -14.94 -5.95
N GLU A 188 12.23 -14.40 -5.77
CA GLU A 188 12.59 -13.62 -4.59
C GLU A 188 11.78 -12.34 -4.49
N ALA A 189 11.58 -11.66 -5.61
CA ALA A 189 10.88 -10.40 -5.59
C ALA A 189 9.37 -10.58 -5.45
N THR A 190 8.83 -11.62 -6.09
CA THR A 190 7.48 -12.11 -5.83
C THR A 190 7.30 -12.41 -4.35
N SER A 191 8.17 -13.22 -3.75
CA SER A 191 8.04 -13.60 -2.34
C SER A 191 8.10 -12.37 -1.44
N ARG A 192 9.01 -11.42 -1.67
CA ARG A 192 9.12 -10.19 -0.88
C ARG A 192 7.91 -9.28 -0.95
N GLU A 193 7.22 -9.20 -2.08
CA GLU A 193 5.97 -8.44 -2.19
C GLU A 193 4.78 -9.19 -1.58
N ARG A 194 4.87 -10.51 -1.27
CA ARG A 194 3.82 -11.25 -0.54
C ARG A 194 4.02 -11.30 0.96
N LEU A 195 5.27 -11.23 1.39
CA LEU A 195 5.63 -11.47 2.77
C LEU A 195 5.41 -10.20 3.57
N VAL A 196 4.99 -10.39 4.82
CA VAL A 196 4.92 -9.31 5.79
C VAL A 196 6.35 -8.91 6.14
N ARG A 197 6.64 -7.62 6.02
CA ARG A 197 7.98 -7.07 6.21
C ARG A 197 7.97 -6.08 7.35
N PRO A 198 8.16 -6.53 8.59
CA PRO A 198 8.20 -5.64 9.72
C PRO A 198 9.54 -4.88 9.77
N LEU A 199 9.48 -3.60 10.14
CA LEU A 199 10.64 -2.76 10.44
C LEU A 199 10.69 -2.49 11.94
N TRP A 200 11.75 -2.88 12.62
CA TRP A 200 12.02 -2.51 14.00
C TRP A 200 12.92 -1.27 14.06
N ILE A 201 12.48 -0.23 14.76
CA ILE A 201 13.30 0.95 15.06
C ILE A 201 13.74 0.86 16.53
N SER A 202 15.04 0.71 16.77
CA SER A 202 15.61 0.61 18.12
C SER A 202 16.24 1.93 18.59
N PRO A 203 16.26 2.21 19.91
CA PRO A 203 16.73 3.49 20.44
C PRO A 203 18.26 3.68 20.40
N SER A 204 19.06 2.60 20.28
CA SER A 204 20.53 2.73 20.13
C SER A 204 21.21 1.60 19.34
N ALA A 205 22.29 1.97 18.67
CA ALA A 205 23.21 1.15 17.88
C ALA A 205 24.15 0.28 18.74
N SER A 206 24.15 0.41 20.06
CA SER A 206 25.16 -0.17 20.96
C SER A 206 24.81 -1.57 21.51
N GLY A 207 23.72 -2.19 21.07
CA GLY A 207 23.47 -3.61 21.36
C GLY A 207 24.47 -4.51 20.60
N PRO A 208 25.08 -5.52 21.25
CA PRO A 208 26.07 -6.37 20.59
C PRO A 208 25.43 -7.21 19.48
N ASN A 209 25.94 -6.99 18.26
CA ASN A 209 25.85 -7.81 17.06
C ASN A 209 24.46 -8.13 16.46
N ASN A 210 24.35 -7.72 15.19
CA ASN A 210 23.38 -8.10 14.17
C ASN A 210 23.29 -9.64 13.97
N GLN A 211 22.70 -10.36 14.91
CA GLN A 211 22.13 -11.66 14.55
C GLN A 211 20.83 -11.42 13.81
N TRP A 212 20.60 -12.23 12.79
CA TRP A 212 19.27 -12.41 12.24
C TRP A 212 18.34 -12.67 13.43
N ILE A 213 17.30 -11.87 13.56
CA ILE A 213 16.12 -12.26 14.32
C ILE A 213 15.39 -13.26 13.40
N GLU A 214 16.04 -14.41 13.17
CA GLU A 214 15.51 -15.55 12.40
C GLU A 214 14.36 -16.19 13.19
N SER A 215 14.42 -16.08 14.51
CA SER A 215 13.29 -16.19 15.42
C SER A 215 12.79 -14.79 15.73
N SER A 216 11.46 -14.58 15.79
CA SER A 216 10.82 -13.45 16.46
C SER A 216 11.68 -12.84 17.59
N PRO A 217 11.73 -11.50 17.79
CA PRO A 217 12.54 -10.86 18.84
C PRO A 217 12.31 -11.37 20.29
N TYR A 218 11.43 -12.36 20.48
CA TYR A 218 10.94 -12.83 21.75
C TYR A 218 10.83 -14.35 21.93
N VAL A 219 11.55 -15.21 21.18
CA VAL A 219 11.36 -16.68 21.36
C VAL A 219 12.61 -17.54 21.58
N THR A 220 13.86 -17.06 21.39
CA THR A 220 15.01 -17.99 21.56
C THR A 220 16.22 -17.48 22.31
N ASP A 221 16.42 -16.17 22.51
CA ASP A 221 17.67 -15.72 23.13
C ASP A 221 17.71 -15.99 24.65
N ASP A 222 16.55 -16.01 25.32
CA ASP A 222 16.44 -16.33 26.76
C ASP A 222 16.05 -17.79 27.05
N LEU A 223 15.56 -18.53 26.05
CA LEU A 223 15.28 -19.95 26.20
C LEU A 223 16.50 -20.72 25.74
N ASP A 224 17.20 -21.37 26.69
CA ASP A 224 18.24 -22.35 26.36
C ASP A 224 17.70 -23.30 25.27
N PRO A 225 18.24 -23.24 24.03
CA PRO A 225 17.73 -24.04 22.92
C PRO A 225 17.88 -25.54 23.17
N ASP A 226 18.72 -25.93 24.13
CA ASP A 226 18.89 -27.29 24.57
C ASP A 226 17.94 -27.72 25.69
N SER A 227 17.24 -26.77 26.33
CA SER A 227 16.20 -27.12 27.29
C SER A 227 15.01 -27.82 26.62
N THR A 228 14.39 -28.76 27.33
CA THR A 228 13.17 -29.47 26.89
C THR A 228 12.07 -28.49 26.47
N ARG A 229 11.97 -27.35 27.17
CA ARG A 229 11.05 -26.25 26.85
C ARG A 229 11.41 -25.55 25.52
N GLY A 230 12.69 -25.21 25.30
CA GLY A 230 13.16 -24.60 24.05
C GLY A 230 12.94 -25.51 22.83
N ARG A 231 13.22 -26.81 22.97
CA ARG A 231 12.96 -27.82 21.92
C ARG A 231 11.48 -27.97 21.61
N LEU A 232 10.63 -28.00 22.63
CA LEU A 232 9.17 -28.08 22.48
C LEU A 232 8.60 -26.85 21.74
N MET A 233 9.06 -25.65 22.10
CA MET A 233 8.66 -24.42 21.43
C MET A 233 9.09 -24.40 19.96
N ARG A 234 10.31 -24.87 19.64
CA ARG A 234 10.77 -25.01 18.24
C ARG A 234 9.93 -26.02 17.45
N LEU A 235 9.52 -27.12 18.07
CA LEU A 235 8.64 -28.11 17.43
C LEU A 235 7.22 -27.60 17.20
N LEU A 236 6.67 -26.84 18.15
CA LEU A 236 5.34 -26.24 17.99
C LEU A 236 5.34 -25.10 16.98
N ALA A 237 6.43 -24.34 16.94
CA ALA A 237 6.71 -23.38 15.88
C ALA A 237 6.68 -24.06 14.49
N MET A 238 7.35 -25.21 14.34
CA MET A 238 7.34 -26.00 13.11
C MET A 238 5.96 -26.60 12.79
N ARG A 239 5.25 -27.14 13.80
CA ARG A 239 4.02 -27.93 13.61
C ARG A 239 2.75 -27.09 13.48
N SER A 240 2.71 -25.92 14.12
CA SER A 240 1.57 -24.98 14.03
C SER A 240 1.40 -24.38 12.64
N ARG A 241 2.33 -24.64 11.70
CA ARG A 241 2.46 -23.90 10.43
C ARG A 241 2.46 -22.39 10.65
N MET A 242 2.73 -21.92 11.87
CA MET A 242 3.01 -20.50 12.08
C MET A 242 4.20 -20.21 11.16
N PRO A 243 4.08 -19.23 10.25
CA PRO A 243 5.14 -18.89 9.32
C PRO A 243 6.26 -18.16 10.07
N LEU A 244 6.87 -18.82 11.05
CA LEU A 244 7.94 -18.28 11.88
C LEU A 244 9.22 -18.08 11.05
N ASP A 245 9.45 -18.92 10.03
CA ASP A 245 10.58 -18.79 9.09
C ASP A 245 10.42 -17.69 8.02
N ARG A 246 9.38 -16.84 8.06
CA ARG A 246 9.06 -15.95 6.93
C ARG A 246 9.04 -14.45 7.20
N TRP A 247 9.15 -14.02 8.46
CA TRP A 247 9.16 -12.60 8.78
C TRP A 247 10.61 -12.12 8.85
N GLY A 248 11.14 -11.70 7.70
CA GLY A 248 12.44 -11.06 7.64
C GLY A 248 12.37 -9.67 8.28
N TRP A 249 12.63 -9.59 9.58
CA TRP A 249 12.71 -8.32 10.30
C TRP A 249 13.85 -7.47 9.76
N THR A 250 13.51 -6.23 9.40
CA THR A 250 14.52 -5.21 9.15
C THR A 250 14.69 -4.42 10.45
N ARG A 251 15.91 -4.27 10.95
CA ARG A 251 16.19 -3.45 12.14
C ARG A 251 17.02 -2.24 11.75
N ILE A 252 16.60 -1.07 12.21
CA ILE A 252 17.36 0.19 12.06
C ILE A 252 17.46 0.90 13.41
N ASP A 253 18.47 1.75 13.54
CA ASP A 253 18.58 2.69 14.64
C ASP A 253 17.59 3.86 14.43
N ALA A 254 17.05 4.43 15.51
CA ALA A 254 16.23 5.64 15.48
C ALA A 254 16.90 6.80 14.72
N ALA A 255 18.23 6.97 14.84
CA ALA A 255 19.00 7.95 14.09
C ALA A 255 19.00 7.69 12.57
N MET A 256 18.75 6.45 12.15
CA MET A 256 18.63 6.00 10.77
C MET A 256 17.18 5.89 10.28
N ALA A 257 16.19 6.27 11.10
CA ALA A 257 14.80 6.43 10.65
C ALA A 257 14.77 7.29 9.38
N PHE A 258 13.82 7.05 8.49
CA PHE A 258 13.80 7.71 7.19
C PHE A 258 13.17 9.11 7.30
N ALA A 259 13.71 10.06 6.53
CA ALA A 259 13.16 11.43 6.43
C ALA A 259 12.01 11.53 5.43
N ASP A 260 11.63 10.43 4.80
CA ASP A 260 10.62 10.40 3.75
C ASP A 260 9.72 9.18 3.94
N TRP A 261 8.41 9.45 4.01
CA TRP A 261 7.38 8.47 4.33
C TRP A 261 7.30 7.36 3.27
N ARG A 262 7.64 7.66 2.01
CA ARG A 262 7.57 6.71 0.88
C ARG A 262 8.58 5.58 1.03
N ILE A 263 9.66 5.80 1.76
CA ILE A 263 10.65 4.74 2.02
C ILE A 263 10.05 3.68 2.94
N TYR A 264 9.17 4.07 3.87
CA TYR A 264 8.48 3.14 4.76
C TYR A 264 7.46 2.27 4.02
N ASN A 265 7.00 2.67 2.82
CA ASN A 265 6.00 1.92 2.07
C ASN A 265 6.44 0.53 1.57
N ARG A 266 7.70 0.15 1.75
CA ARG A 266 8.18 -1.22 1.53
C ARG A 266 7.90 -2.17 2.71
N PHE A 267 7.60 -1.61 3.87
CA PHE A 267 7.35 -2.36 5.09
C PHE A 267 5.85 -2.50 5.31
N SER A 268 5.47 -3.63 5.89
CA SER A 268 4.07 -3.90 6.23
C SER A 268 3.69 -3.21 7.52
N CYS A 269 4.58 -3.26 8.50
CA CYS A 269 4.45 -2.56 9.77
C CYS A 269 5.80 -1.98 10.21
N VAL A 270 5.74 -0.95 11.04
CA VAL A 270 6.87 -0.40 11.78
C VAL A 270 6.61 -0.65 13.26
N THR A 271 7.61 -1.13 13.99
CA THR A 271 7.54 -1.42 15.42
C THR A 271 8.63 -0.65 16.15
N LEU A 272 8.28 0.00 17.25
CA LEU A 272 9.20 0.74 18.10
C LEU A 272 8.65 0.83 19.52
N SER A 273 9.51 1.05 20.51
CA SER A 273 9.06 1.32 21.89
C SER A 273 8.66 2.78 22.07
N ASP A 274 7.79 3.06 23.03
CA ASP A 274 7.34 4.41 23.37
C ASP A 274 8.52 5.31 23.78
N ALA A 275 9.53 4.76 24.46
CA ALA A 275 10.80 5.46 24.72
C ALA A 275 11.53 5.86 23.43
N THR A 276 11.55 4.99 22.42
CA THR A 276 12.15 5.29 21.10
C THR A 276 11.34 6.35 20.37
N LEU A 277 10.01 6.31 20.49
CA LEU A 277 9.12 7.34 19.95
C LEU A 277 9.41 8.70 20.58
N GLY A 278 9.58 8.74 21.90
CA GLY A 278 9.98 9.93 22.65
C GLY A 278 11.31 10.50 22.17
N THR A 279 12.33 9.66 21.97
CA THR A 279 13.62 10.09 21.39
C THR A 279 13.45 10.65 19.98
N LEU A 280 12.65 10.00 19.12
CA LEU A 280 12.38 10.51 17.78
C LEU A 280 11.66 11.87 17.82
N ALA A 281 10.68 12.03 18.71
CA ALA A 281 9.93 13.27 18.87
C ALA A 281 10.80 14.43 19.38
N GLN A 282 11.68 14.15 20.35
CA GLN A 282 12.52 15.18 21.00
C GLN A 282 13.71 15.57 20.13
N ASP A 283 14.45 14.58 19.62
CA ASP A 283 15.74 14.82 18.97
C ASP A 283 15.62 14.95 17.44
N ARG A 284 14.55 14.41 16.84
CA ARG A 284 14.45 14.11 15.39
C ARG A 284 13.05 14.31 14.83
N VAL A 285 12.49 15.51 15.00
CA VAL A 285 11.19 15.92 14.42
C VAL A 285 11.12 15.67 12.90
N ASP A 286 12.27 15.75 12.21
CA ASP A 286 12.42 15.43 10.78
C ASP A 286 12.15 13.95 10.42
N ARG A 287 12.02 13.06 11.42
CA ARG A 287 11.80 11.62 11.26
C ARG A 287 10.42 11.17 11.76
N ILE A 288 9.88 11.83 12.77
CA ILE A 288 8.55 11.48 13.29
C ILE A 288 7.44 11.88 12.31
N THR A 289 7.59 13.03 11.66
CA THR A 289 6.65 13.55 10.65
C THR A 289 6.46 12.56 9.50
N PRO A 290 7.53 12.08 8.83
CA PRO A 290 7.43 11.01 7.82
C PRO A 290 6.81 9.71 8.31
N LEU A 291 7.05 9.33 9.57
CA LEU A 291 6.45 8.11 10.14
C LEU A 291 4.94 8.27 10.32
N SER A 292 4.50 9.41 10.85
CA SER A 292 3.09 9.81 10.93
C SER A 292 2.43 9.83 9.54
N ASP A 293 3.07 10.47 8.57
CA ASP A 293 2.58 10.56 7.19
C ASP A 293 2.43 9.16 6.57
N TRP A 294 3.39 8.28 6.83
CA TRP A 294 3.30 6.88 6.42
C TRP A 294 2.09 6.16 7.04
N VAL A 295 1.84 6.33 8.35
CA VAL A 295 0.64 5.79 9.00
C VAL A 295 -0.63 6.35 8.36
N LEU A 296 -0.73 7.67 8.17
CA LEU A 296 -1.88 8.31 7.52
C LEU A 296 -2.16 7.73 6.13
N SER A 297 -1.11 7.38 5.38
CA SER A 297 -1.20 6.78 4.04
C SER A 297 -1.55 5.29 3.99
N GLY A 298 -1.80 4.64 5.12
CA GLY A 298 -2.13 3.20 5.20
C GLY A 298 -1.10 2.33 5.91
N GLY A 299 -0.06 2.92 6.49
CA GLY A 299 0.93 2.20 7.30
C GLY A 299 0.34 1.64 8.59
N ALA A 300 0.98 0.58 9.12
CA ALA A 300 0.66 0.05 10.45
C ALA A 300 1.83 0.30 11.41
N LEU A 301 1.62 1.15 12.41
CA LEU A 301 2.61 1.42 13.45
C LEU A 301 2.26 0.66 14.72
N VAL A 302 3.21 -0.10 15.26
CA VAL A 302 3.11 -0.79 16.53
C VAL A 302 4.01 -0.07 17.55
N VAL A 303 3.41 0.48 18.58
CA VAL A 303 4.13 1.12 19.69
C VAL A 303 4.09 0.19 20.89
N LEU A 304 5.27 -0.23 21.34
CA LEU A 304 5.46 -1.09 22.50
C LEU A 304 5.69 -0.25 23.74
N ASP A 305 5.36 -0.81 24.89
CA ASP A 305 5.66 -0.26 26.21
C ASP A 305 5.10 1.15 26.44
N SER A 306 3.93 1.45 25.85
CA SER A 306 3.27 2.75 26.05
C SER A 306 2.50 2.75 27.37
N ALA A 307 2.79 3.72 28.22
CA ALA A 307 2.03 3.93 29.46
C ALA A 307 0.69 4.64 29.19
N ASN A 308 0.62 5.45 28.13
CA ASN A 308 -0.51 6.31 27.83
C ASN A 308 -0.69 6.46 26.31
N VAL A 309 -1.77 5.87 25.80
CA VAL A 309 -2.12 5.94 24.37
C VAL A 309 -2.29 7.38 23.88
N GLN A 310 -2.91 8.25 24.68
CA GLN A 310 -3.16 9.63 24.31
C GLN A 310 -1.84 10.40 24.15
N GLU A 311 -0.84 10.11 24.99
CA GLU A 311 0.50 10.67 24.86
C GLU A 311 1.20 10.15 23.61
N THR A 312 1.08 8.86 23.29
CA THR A 312 1.60 8.28 22.06
C THR A 312 0.97 8.93 20.81
N LEU A 313 -0.35 9.13 20.79
CA LEU A 313 -1.06 9.83 19.71
C LEU A 313 -0.63 11.30 19.57
N ALA A 314 -0.52 12.02 20.69
CA ALA A 314 -0.07 13.39 20.71
C ALA A 314 1.38 13.52 20.20
N THR A 315 2.25 12.58 20.60
CA THR A 315 3.66 12.53 20.17
C THR A 315 3.79 12.33 18.66
N LEU A 316 2.92 11.53 18.06
CA LEU A 316 2.86 11.35 16.60
C LEU A 316 2.20 12.53 15.87
N GLY A 317 1.59 13.47 16.58
CA GLY A 317 0.78 14.53 15.97
C GLY A 317 -0.52 14.01 15.35
N LEU A 318 -1.06 12.89 15.87
CA LEU A 318 -2.25 12.19 15.35
C LEU A 318 -3.52 12.50 16.16
N GLY A 319 -3.53 13.60 16.91
CA GLY A 319 -4.70 14.10 17.63
C GLY A 319 -4.69 13.87 19.14
N ASP A 320 -5.75 14.32 19.81
CA ASP A 320 -5.90 14.41 21.28
C ASP A 320 -6.55 13.17 21.93
N GLY A 321 -6.66 12.05 21.21
CA GLY A 321 -7.12 10.78 21.77
C GLY A 321 -8.61 10.47 21.61
N ARG A 322 -9.35 11.26 20.83
CA ARG A 322 -10.73 10.93 20.41
C ARG A 322 -10.82 9.94 19.24
N VAL A 323 -9.68 9.41 18.82
CA VAL A 323 -9.62 8.40 17.77
C VAL A 323 -10.44 7.20 18.23
N ALA A 324 -11.48 6.87 17.46
CA ALA A 324 -12.37 5.77 17.78
C ALA A 324 -11.54 4.48 17.94
N GLU A 325 -11.50 3.97 19.16
CA GLU A 325 -10.97 2.65 19.45
C GLU A 325 -11.76 1.66 18.60
N ARG A 326 -11.05 0.92 17.75
CA ARG A 326 -11.67 -0.12 16.96
C ARG A 326 -11.75 -1.35 17.83
N ASP A 327 -12.93 -1.99 17.86
CA ASP A 327 -13.03 -3.34 18.41
C ASP A 327 -11.91 -4.18 17.79
N PRO A 328 -11.09 -4.87 18.63
CA PRO A 328 -10.05 -5.72 18.09
C PRO A 328 -10.72 -6.66 17.09
N PRO A 329 -10.23 -6.73 15.83
CA PRO A 329 -10.87 -7.59 14.85
C PRO A 329 -10.91 -9.00 15.43
N SER A 330 -11.98 -9.74 15.18
CA SER A 330 -12.17 -11.09 15.76
C SER A 330 -10.87 -11.88 15.60
N VAL A 331 -10.13 -12.02 16.70
CA VAL A 331 -8.79 -12.56 16.65
C VAL A 331 -8.90 -13.98 16.14
N ASP A 332 -8.22 -14.28 15.03
CA ASP A 332 -8.13 -15.65 14.58
C ASP A 332 -7.25 -16.43 15.56
N TRP A 333 -7.90 -17.06 16.53
CA TRP A 333 -7.22 -17.92 17.49
C TRP A 333 -6.83 -19.26 16.88
N THR A 334 -7.11 -19.54 15.59
CA THR A 334 -6.78 -20.83 14.95
C THR A 334 -5.31 -21.22 15.11
N PRO A 335 -4.31 -20.34 14.92
CA PRO A 335 -2.91 -20.69 15.15
C PRO A 335 -2.61 -21.06 16.60
N VAL A 336 -3.16 -20.30 17.56
CA VAL A 336 -3.00 -20.54 19.00
C VAL A 336 -3.70 -21.84 19.42
N ASN A 337 -4.91 -22.08 18.91
CA ASN A 337 -5.66 -23.30 19.13
C ASN A 337 -4.96 -24.51 18.48
N ALA A 338 -4.31 -24.33 17.33
CA ALA A 338 -3.50 -25.37 16.69
C ALA A 338 -2.25 -25.68 17.51
N ALA A 339 -1.56 -24.67 18.06
CA ALA A 339 -0.45 -24.86 18.98
C ALA A 339 -0.90 -25.58 20.28
N LYS A 340 -2.02 -25.16 20.86
CA LYS A 340 -2.65 -25.84 22.01
C LYS A 340 -3.02 -27.29 21.69
N SER A 341 -3.60 -27.53 20.51
CA SER A 341 -3.95 -28.88 20.04
C SER A 341 -2.71 -29.74 19.79
N ALA A 342 -1.63 -29.16 19.28
CA ALA A 342 -0.36 -29.86 19.09
C ALA A 342 0.31 -30.20 20.43
N ALA A 343 0.28 -29.29 21.41
CA ALA A 343 0.73 -29.57 22.78
C ALA A 343 -0.13 -30.66 23.43
N GLN A 344 -1.46 -30.63 23.23
CA GLN A 344 -2.37 -31.66 23.70
C GLN A 344 -2.11 -33.02 23.04
N GLN A 345 -1.88 -33.06 21.73
CA GLN A 345 -1.50 -34.27 21.01
C GLN A 345 -0.16 -34.81 21.52
N MET A 346 0.79 -33.95 21.87
CA MET A 346 2.05 -34.39 22.47
C MET A 346 1.85 -35.04 23.84
N LEU A 347 0.81 -34.71 24.59
CA LEU A 347 0.44 -35.40 25.83
C LEU A 347 -0.19 -36.78 25.57
N GLU A 348 -0.62 -37.06 24.34
CA GLU A 348 -1.10 -38.38 23.92
C GLU A 348 0.09 -39.26 23.46
N PRO A 349 0.39 -40.36 24.18
CA PRO A 349 1.56 -41.19 23.88
C PRO A 349 1.36 -41.97 22.57
N SER A 350 1.93 -41.46 21.48
CA SER A 350 2.01 -42.15 20.19
C SER A 350 3.45 -42.21 19.68
N ILE A 351 3.76 -43.24 18.89
CA ILE A 351 5.07 -43.41 18.24
C ILE A 351 5.41 -42.21 17.36
N GLU A 352 4.43 -41.70 16.62
CA GLU A 352 4.61 -40.58 15.71
C GLU A 352 4.97 -39.28 16.44
N ASN A 353 4.30 -38.99 17.57
CA ASN A 353 4.63 -37.82 18.40
C ASN A 353 6.03 -37.95 19.01
N TRP A 354 6.40 -39.14 19.47
CA TRP A 354 7.73 -39.42 20.03
C TRP A 354 8.85 -39.26 18.99
N VAL A 355 8.68 -39.84 17.80
CA VAL A 355 9.65 -39.73 16.70
C VAL A 355 9.82 -38.27 16.26
N SER A 356 8.74 -37.49 16.27
CA SER A 356 8.80 -36.04 15.98
C SER A 356 9.56 -35.26 17.06
N LEU A 357 9.46 -35.66 18.33
CA LEU A 357 10.09 -35.01 19.48
C LEU A 357 11.60 -35.27 19.56
N THR A 358 12.05 -36.47 19.20
CA THR A 358 13.45 -36.89 19.33
C THR A 358 14.29 -36.68 18.08
N GLY A 359 13.72 -36.07 17.03
CA GLY A 359 14.41 -35.88 15.74
C GLY A 359 14.75 -37.21 15.06
N GLY A 360 13.92 -38.24 15.26
CA GLY A 360 14.14 -39.58 14.69
C GLY A 360 15.12 -40.46 15.48
N LEU A 361 15.65 -40.01 16.62
CA LEU A 361 16.43 -40.88 17.50
C LEU A 361 15.48 -41.86 18.21
N PRO A 362 15.61 -43.18 18.04
CA PRO A 362 14.83 -44.13 18.80
C PRO A 362 15.15 -43.94 20.29
N PRO A 363 14.21 -44.25 21.21
CA PRO A 363 14.48 -44.19 22.63
C PRO A 363 15.68 -45.08 22.93
N GLN A 364 16.80 -44.49 23.35
CA GLN A 364 17.86 -45.24 24.02
C GLN A 364 17.30 -45.64 25.38
N ALA A 365 16.52 -46.72 25.39
CA ALA A 365 16.22 -47.43 26.61
C ALA A 365 17.51 -48.09 27.09
N ASP A 366 18.14 -47.51 28.12
CA ASP A 366 19.12 -48.11 29.01
C ASP A 366 20.03 -49.18 28.39
N ALA A 367 20.87 -48.78 27.44
CA ALA A 367 22.06 -49.53 27.06
C ALA A 367 23.32 -48.94 27.73
N MET A 368 23.23 -48.61 29.02
CA MET A 368 24.39 -48.44 29.90
C MET A 368 24.48 -49.65 30.83
N GLN A 369 24.85 -50.81 30.28
CA GLN A 369 25.57 -51.91 30.96
C GLN A 369 25.80 -53.06 29.98
N THR A 370 26.74 -52.88 29.05
CA THR A 370 27.49 -54.01 28.48
C THR A 370 28.95 -53.59 28.34
N ASP A 371 29.76 -54.22 29.18
CA ASP A 371 31.22 -54.34 29.21
C ASP A 371 32.09 -53.34 28.44
N SER A 372 32.88 -52.62 29.22
CA SER A 372 34.08 -51.88 28.87
C SER A 372 35.26 -52.76 28.40
N GLN A 373 35.00 -53.79 27.59
CA GLN A 373 36.04 -54.61 26.94
C GLN A 373 35.71 -54.92 25.48
N MET A 374 35.72 -53.92 24.61
CA MET A 374 36.02 -54.15 23.20
C MET A 374 37.02 -53.11 22.69
N ASN A 375 38.17 -53.64 22.24
CA ASN A 375 39.27 -52.95 21.58
C ASN A 375 38.78 -52.13 20.37
N PRO A 376 39.40 -50.97 20.06
CA PRO A 376 39.18 -50.30 18.79
C PRO A 376 39.88 -51.10 17.68
N ALA A 377 39.10 -51.81 16.86
CA ALA A 377 39.57 -52.36 15.59
C ALA A 377 39.56 -51.25 14.52
N PRO A 378 40.44 -51.30 13.50
CA PRO A 378 40.65 -50.21 12.56
C PRO A 378 39.51 -50.11 11.53
N TYR A 379 39.20 -48.88 11.15
CA TYR A 379 38.29 -48.51 10.07
C TYR A 379 38.56 -49.33 8.80
N GLY A 380 37.66 -50.27 8.50
CA GLY A 380 37.68 -51.06 7.29
C GLY A 380 36.31 -51.66 6.99
N GLN A 381 35.68 -51.15 5.93
CA GLN A 381 34.61 -51.78 5.14
C GLN A 381 33.42 -52.36 5.92
N TYR A 382 32.37 -51.56 6.11
CA TYR A 382 31.04 -52.08 6.40
C TYR A 382 30.39 -52.58 5.11
N THR A 383 30.19 -53.90 5.03
CA THR A 383 29.28 -54.54 4.08
C THR A 383 27.86 -54.56 4.63
N GLU A 384 26.91 -54.47 3.70
CA GLU A 384 25.50 -54.07 3.84
C GLU A 384 24.56 -55.12 4.49
N ALA A 385 25.05 -56.02 5.35
CA ALA A 385 24.29 -57.23 5.73
C ALA A 385 23.77 -57.31 7.16
N ASP A 386 24.17 -56.46 8.11
CA ASP A 386 23.65 -56.53 9.49
C ASP A 386 23.40 -55.12 10.05
N ASN A 387 22.34 -54.48 9.58
CA ASN A 387 21.64 -53.47 10.35
C ASN A 387 20.53 -54.18 11.12
N PRO A 388 20.36 -53.99 12.44
CA PRO A 388 19.07 -54.28 13.08
C PRO A 388 18.06 -53.25 12.56
N MET A 389 17.57 -53.47 11.35
CA MET A 389 16.40 -52.80 10.83
C MET A 389 15.22 -53.21 11.72
N VAL A 390 14.63 -52.23 12.41
CA VAL A 390 13.22 -52.31 12.75
C VAL A 390 12.47 -52.47 11.42
N PRO A 391 11.66 -53.51 11.22
CA PRO A 391 11.00 -53.74 9.94
C PRO A 391 10.03 -52.59 9.66
N MET A 392 10.40 -51.74 8.70
CA MET A 392 9.53 -50.70 8.11
C MET A 392 8.54 -51.29 7.08
N ALA A 393 8.61 -52.59 6.81
CA ALA A 393 7.67 -53.31 5.97
C ALA A 393 6.37 -53.60 6.75
N GLY A 394 5.48 -52.62 6.80
CA GLY A 394 4.16 -52.73 7.46
C GLY A 394 3.46 -51.39 7.72
N PHE A 395 4.13 -50.26 7.49
CA PHE A 395 3.58 -48.94 7.81
C PHE A 395 2.50 -48.43 6.85
N GLU A 396 2.32 -49.04 5.67
CA GLU A 396 1.34 -48.58 4.67
C GLU A 396 -0.08 -49.16 4.85
N GLU A 397 -0.28 -50.22 5.65
CA GLU A 397 -1.60 -50.89 5.80
C GLU A 397 -2.42 -50.46 7.03
N PHE A 398 -1.84 -49.74 7.99
CA PHE A 398 -2.57 -49.25 9.16
C PHE A 398 -3.04 -47.81 8.96
N GLY A 399 -4.24 -47.65 8.39
CA GLY A 399 -4.90 -46.36 8.24
C GLY A 399 -5.01 -45.58 9.56
N GLY A 400 -4.17 -44.55 9.70
CA GLY A 400 -4.39 -43.37 10.56
C GLY A 400 -4.57 -43.59 12.06
N ARG A 401 -4.31 -44.78 12.61
CA ARG A 401 -4.41 -45.04 14.06
C ARG A 401 -3.03 -45.02 14.69
N ALA A 402 -2.77 -43.96 15.46
CA ALA A 402 -1.61 -43.82 16.32
C ALA A 402 -1.47 -45.04 17.27
N LEU A 403 -0.50 -45.91 17.02
CA LEU A 403 -0.18 -47.00 17.93
C LEU A 403 0.53 -46.44 19.18
N PRO A 404 0.12 -46.85 20.39
CA PRO A 404 0.82 -46.44 21.60
C PRO A 404 2.26 -46.98 21.57
N VAL A 405 3.24 -46.17 21.96
CA VAL A 405 4.61 -46.66 22.14
C VAL A 405 4.58 -47.62 23.34
N LEU A 406 4.86 -48.90 23.11
CA LEU A 406 4.99 -49.88 24.17
C LEU A 406 6.47 -50.21 24.35
N ASP A 407 6.92 -50.35 25.60
CA ASP A 407 8.22 -50.94 25.90
C ASP A 407 8.24 -52.42 25.46
N LYS A 408 9.42 -53.06 25.58
CA LYS A 408 9.58 -54.49 25.24
C LYS A 408 8.66 -55.41 26.06
N GLN A 409 8.04 -54.91 27.13
CA GLN A 409 7.10 -55.62 27.99
C GLN A 409 5.62 -55.25 27.72
N GLY A 410 5.32 -54.53 26.64
CA GLY A 410 3.96 -54.15 26.28
C GLY A 410 3.38 -53.02 27.14
N ARG A 411 4.20 -52.31 27.93
CA ARG A 411 3.76 -51.19 28.78
C ARG A 411 3.93 -49.88 28.03
N ARG A 412 2.96 -48.97 28.15
CA ARG A 412 3.03 -47.65 27.52
C ARG A 412 4.26 -46.88 28.00
N ILE A 413 5.16 -46.53 27.08
CA ILE A 413 6.29 -45.64 27.36
C ILE A 413 5.70 -44.28 27.74
N ARG A 414 5.89 -43.89 29.00
CA ARG A 414 5.50 -42.56 29.48
C ARG A 414 6.48 -41.55 28.89
N LEU A 415 5.98 -40.40 28.44
CA LEU A 415 6.83 -39.24 28.18
C LEU A 415 7.67 -38.97 29.42
N PRO A 416 8.97 -38.64 29.27
CA PRO A 416 9.77 -38.26 30.41
C PRO A 416 9.11 -37.05 31.08
N ALA A 417 9.17 -37.04 32.42
CA ALA A 417 8.34 -36.15 33.23
C ALA A 417 8.54 -34.67 32.85
N ASP A 418 9.76 -34.31 32.47
CA ASP A 418 10.15 -32.99 31.97
C ASP A 418 9.38 -32.56 30.70
N VAL A 419 9.16 -33.46 29.73
CA VAL A 419 8.40 -33.15 28.50
C VAL A 419 6.92 -32.97 28.80
N ARG A 420 6.36 -33.83 29.66
CA ARG A 420 4.97 -33.74 30.08
C ARG A 420 4.71 -32.46 30.88
N ASP A 421 5.58 -32.16 31.83
CA ASP A 421 5.49 -30.98 32.67
C ASP A 421 5.71 -29.71 31.83
N ALA A 422 6.62 -29.74 30.84
CA ALA A 422 6.80 -28.65 29.89
C ALA A 422 5.56 -28.43 29.00
N ALA A 423 4.90 -29.50 28.51
CA ALA A 423 3.69 -29.38 27.70
C ALA A 423 2.47 -28.88 28.51
N ILE A 424 2.34 -29.31 29.77
CA ILE A 424 1.30 -28.82 30.70
C ILE A 424 1.57 -27.35 31.06
N ALA A 425 2.81 -27.00 31.40
CA ALA A 425 3.21 -25.63 31.70
C ALA A 425 2.94 -24.71 30.50
N LEU A 426 3.30 -25.15 29.29
CA LEU A 426 3.01 -24.47 28.05
C LEU A 426 1.50 -24.26 27.82
N GLN A 427 0.68 -25.29 28.02
CA GLN A 427 -0.78 -25.16 27.85
C GLN A 427 -1.37 -24.18 28.86
N SER A 428 -0.90 -24.25 30.11
CA SER A 428 -1.26 -23.31 31.17
C SER A 428 -0.83 -21.88 30.82
N ASP A 429 0.37 -21.70 30.27
CA ASP A 429 0.89 -20.40 29.84
C ASP A 429 0.04 -19.85 28.67
N ILE A 430 -0.29 -20.67 27.67
CA ILE A 430 -1.18 -20.28 26.55
C ILE A 430 -2.57 -19.87 27.06
N ASP A 431 -3.15 -20.63 27.98
CA ASP A 431 -4.48 -20.32 28.51
C ASP A 431 -4.46 -19.09 29.42
N ALA A 432 -3.42 -18.93 30.24
CA ALA A 432 -3.19 -17.75 31.06
C ALA A 432 -3.00 -16.50 30.18
N ASP A 433 -2.17 -16.58 29.14
CA ASP A 433 -1.94 -15.47 28.21
C ASP A 433 -3.17 -15.15 27.36
N ARG A 434 -3.99 -16.15 27.00
CA ARG A 434 -5.27 -15.94 26.30
C ARG A 434 -6.29 -15.26 27.21
N GLN A 435 -6.38 -15.70 28.46
CA GLN A 435 -7.27 -15.10 29.44
C GLN A 435 -6.81 -13.68 29.78
N LEU A 436 -5.50 -13.46 29.93
CA LEU A 436 -4.89 -12.15 30.08
C LEU A 436 -5.19 -11.27 28.88
N PHE A 437 -4.98 -11.72 27.64
CA PHE A 437 -5.30 -10.94 26.45
C PHE A 437 -6.78 -10.53 26.40
N ARG A 438 -7.69 -11.42 26.83
CA ARG A 438 -9.13 -11.12 26.93
C ARG A 438 -9.47 -10.16 28.07
N GLN A 439 -8.78 -10.26 29.19
CA GLN A 439 -9.02 -9.47 30.40
C GLN A 439 -8.35 -8.11 30.33
N SER A 440 -7.20 -8.02 29.66
CA SER A 440 -6.38 -6.84 29.63
C SER A 440 -7.02 -5.79 28.74
N GLY A 441 -7.63 -6.17 27.60
CA GLY A 441 -8.11 -5.17 26.62
C GLY A 441 -7.01 -4.17 26.22
N ASP A 442 -5.76 -4.54 26.50
CA ASP A 442 -4.66 -3.61 26.67
C ASP A 442 -4.09 -3.22 25.31
N THR A 443 -4.08 -4.18 24.37
CA THR A 443 -3.74 -3.87 22.99
C THR A 443 -4.86 -3.10 22.35
N LYS A 444 -4.67 -1.79 22.22
CA LYS A 444 -5.65 -0.90 21.63
C LYS A 444 -5.34 -0.67 20.15
N TRP A 445 -6.39 -0.72 19.34
CA TRP A 445 -6.32 -0.57 17.90
C TRP A 445 -6.97 0.75 17.52
N PHE A 446 -6.17 1.65 16.96
CA PHE A 446 -6.62 2.95 16.50
C PHE A 446 -6.53 3.00 15.00
N ARG A 447 -7.55 3.61 14.42
CA ARG A 447 -7.55 3.93 13.02
C ARG A 447 -7.11 5.36 12.82
N VAL A 448 -6.06 5.56 12.03
CA VAL A 448 -5.51 6.89 11.77
C VAL A 448 -5.44 7.10 10.27
N GLY A 449 -6.33 7.94 9.74
CA GLY A 449 -6.51 8.09 8.29
C GLY A 449 -6.83 6.75 7.62
N ALA A 450 -5.99 6.36 6.66
CA ALA A 450 -6.09 5.06 6.00
C ALA A 450 -5.31 3.94 6.71
N GLY A 451 -4.47 4.26 7.69
CA GLY A 451 -3.63 3.29 8.39
C GLY A 451 -4.12 2.91 9.77
N GLN A 452 -3.23 2.31 10.53
CA GLN A 452 -3.51 1.76 11.85
C GLN A 452 -2.37 2.04 12.82
N LEU A 453 -2.74 2.36 14.06
CA LEU A 453 -1.84 2.43 15.20
C LEU A 453 -2.25 1.35 16.19
N VAL A 454 -1.29 0.51 16.56
CA VAL A 454 -1.46 -0.55 17.55
C VAL A 454 -0.61 -0.17 18.75
N VAL A 455 -1.24 0.04 19.89
CA VAL A 455 -0.51 0.35 21.13
C VAL A 455 -0.54 -0.87 22.02
N ILE A 456 0.64 -1.39 22.36
CA ILE A 456 0.82 -2.48 23.31
C ILE A 456 1.37 -1.84 24.59
N PRO A 457 0.61 -1.83 25.70
CA PRO A 457 1.01 -1.12 26.89
C PRO A 457 2.16 -1.81 27.60
N ASP A 458 2.89 -1.02 28.40
CA ASP A 458 4.01 -1.49 29.21
C ASP A 458 3.57 -2.61 30.15
N LYS A 459 3.97 -3.84 29.80
CA LYS A 459 3.91 -4.95 30.73
C LYS A 459 5.15 -4.82 31.61
N GLN A 460 5.02 -4.20 32.77
CA GLN A 460 6.01 -4.29 33.87
C GLN A 460 6.29 -5.73 34.34
N ARG A 461 5.76 -6.76 33.68
CA ARG A 461 6.02 -8.17 33.98
C ARG A 461 7.18 -8.68 33.15
N ALA A 462 8.06 -9.45 33.80
CA ALA A 462 8.98 -10.34 33.11
C ALA A 462 8.19 -11.14 32.07
N TYR A 463 8.52 -10.98 30.78
CA TYR A 463 7.84 -11.65 29.68
C TYR A 463 7.60 -13.12 30.05
N SER A 464 6.34 -13.57 30.06
CA SER A 464 6.07 -15.01 29.99
C SER A 464 6.77 -15.51 28.72
N ALA A 465 7.25 -16.75 28.70
CA ALA A 465 8.01 -17.27 27.56
C ALA A 465 7.21 -17.33 26.24
N ILE A 466 5.96 -16.84 26.23
CA ILE A 466 4.98 -16.94 25.15
C ILE A 466 4.14 -15.64 25.13
N ASP A 467 4.72 -14.49 24.82
CA ASP A 467 3.92 -13.28 24.67
C ASP A 467 2.93 -13.42 23.50
N LEU A 468 1.68 -13.79 23.80
CA LEU A 468 0.61 -13.98 22.81
C LEU A 468 0.17 -12.67 22.13
N SER A 469 0.56 -11.50 22.65
CA SER A 469 0.22 -10.23 22.00
C SER A 469 0.83 -10.15 20.60
N TRP A 470 2.07 -10.64 20.43
CA TRP A 470 2.73 -10.58 19.13
C TRP A 470 2.15 -11.55 18.10
N PRO A 471 1.87 -12.83 18.38
CA PRO A 471 1.12 -13.70 17.46
C PRO A 471 -0.23 -13.12 17.03
N VAL A 472 -0.94 -12.40 17.91
CA VAL A 472 -2.19 -11.74 17.56
C VAL A 472 -1.94 -10.53 16.66
N VAL A 473 -1.02 -9.65 17.04
CA VAL A 473 -0.61 -8.50 16.22
C VAL A 473 -0.08 -8.98 14.88
N GLN A 474 0.70 -10.05 14.85
CA GLN A 474 1.19 -10.72 13.66
C GLN A 474 0.06 -11.29 12.82
N ALA A 475 -0.91 -12.00 13.40
CA ALA A 475 -2.05 -12.53 12.65
C ALA A 475 -2.88 -11.39 12.01
N GLN A 476 -3.03 -10.27 12.72
CA GLN A 476 -3.75 -9.10 12.21
C GLN A 476 -2.96 -8.34 11.15
N LEU A 477 -1.67 -8.10 11.39
CA LEU A 477 -0.77 -7.44 10.44
C LEU A 477 -0.41 -8.34 9.27
N ALA A 478 -0.61 -9.65 9.41
CA ALA A 478 -0.52 -10.60 8.32
C ALA A 478 -1.69 -10.50 7.35
N THR A 479 -2.75 -9.74 7.66
CA THR A 479 -3.81 -9.49 6.68
C THR A 479 -3.24 -8.82 5.43
N LEU A 480 -3.86 -9.12 4.29
CA LEU A 480 -3.44 -8.63 2.97
C LEU A 480 -3.36 -7.10 2.90
N ASP A 481 -4.07 -6.40 3.77
CA ASP A 481 -4.22 -4.95 3.81
C ASP A 481 -2.91 -4.21 4.09
N HIS A 482 -2.03 -4.87 4.84
CA HIS A 482 -0.73 -4.32 5.22
C HIS A 482 0.39 -4.74 4.26
N VAL A 483 0.08 -5.57 3.27
CA VAL A 483 1.07 -5.95 2.26
C VAL A 483 1.34 -4.73 1.36
N PRO A 484 2.61 -4.34 1.14
CA PRO A 484 2.97 -3.15 0.37
C PRO A 484 2.24 -3.02 -0.98
N ILE A 485 2.15 -4.11 -1.75
CA ILE A 485 1.50 -4.12 -3.06
C ILE A 485 0.00 -3.82 -2.99
N VAL A 486 -0.69 -4.31 -1.95
CA VAL A 486 -2.14 -4.08 -1.74
C VAL A 486 -2.37 -2.66 -1.26
N ARG A 487 -1.52 -2.14 -0.35
CA ARG A 487 -1.59 -0.75 0.11
C ARG A 487 -1.43 0.24 -1.04
N ARG A 488 -0.40 0.06 -1.88
CA ARG A 488 -0.20 0.83 -3.13
C ARG A 488 -1.37 0.64 -4.09
N GLY A 489 -2.00 -0.54 -4.05
CA GLY A 489 -3.08 -0.96 -4.92
C GLY A 489 -2.73 -0.99 -6.39
N VAL A 490 -1.43 -1.00 -6.71
CA VAL A 490 -0.87 -1.20 -8.03
C VAL A 490 0.42 -2.00 -7.86
N ASP A 491 0.63 -2.96 -8.75
CA ASP A 491 1.93 -3.59 -8.90
C ASP A 491 2.82 -2.68 -9.75
N PRO A 492 3.87 -2.05 -9.19
CA PRO A 492 4.73 -1.15 -9.94
C PRO A 492 5.57 -1.87 -11.00
N LEU A 493 5.67 -3.19 -10.95
CA LEU A 493 6.52 -3.97 -11.83
C LEU A 493 5.74 -4.47 -13.03
N ILE A 494 4.67 -5.22 -12.77
CA ILE A 494 3.93 -5.91 -13.83
C ILE A 494 2.66 -5.14 -14.21
N GLY A 495 2.15 -4.30 -13.31
CA GLY A 495 0.77 -3.85 -13.36
C GLY A 495 -0.20 -5.02 -13.16
N ASP A 496 -1.46 -4.82 -13.52
CA ASP A 496 -2.49 -5.85 -13.42
C ASP A 496 -3.62 -5.63 -14.44
N GLN A 497 -4.58 -6.56 -14.49
CA GLN A 497 -5.69 -6.54 -15.45
C GLN A 497 -6.65 -5.35 -15.28
N ARG A 498 -6.66 -4.69 -14.12
CA ARG A 498 -7.54 -3.53 -13.86
C ARG A 498 -7.10 -2.30 -14.61
N TYR A 499 -5.89 -2.29 -15.17
CA TYR A 499 -5.46 -1.26 -16.10
C TYR A 499 -6.56 -0.99 -17.15
N PHE A 500 -7.09 -2.04 -17.80
CA PHE A 500 -8.09 -1.87 -18.86
C PHE A 500 -9.46 -1.36 -18.38
N ARG A 501 -9.80 -1.54 -17.09
CA ARG A 501 -11.08 -1.10 -16.52
C ARG A 501 -11.17 0.43 -16.38
N TRP A 502 -10.03 1.11 -16.38
CA TRP A 502 -9.93 2.55 -16.17
C TRP A 502 -9.43 3.32 -17.39
N LEU A 503 -9.53 2.74 -18.58
CA LEU A 503 -9.23 3.47 -19.81
C LEU A 503 -10.30 4.53 -20.11
N ILE A 504 -9.93 5.55 -20.89
CA ILE A 504 -10.87 6.55 -21.37
C ILE A 504 -11.76 5.86 -22.42
N PRO A 505 -13.08 5.77 -22.20
CA PRO A 505 -13.97 5.08 -23.12
C PRO A 505 -13.99 5.79 -24.48
N GLY A 506 -14.00 5.02 -25.57
CA GLY A 506 -14.03 5.55 -26.94
C GLY A 506 -12.70 6.07 -27.49
N VAL A 507 -11.68 6.23 -26.64
CA VAL A 507 -10.35 6.72 -27.04
C VAL A 507 -9.42 5.56 -27.36
N SER A 508 -8.61 5.68 -28.42
CA SER A 508 -7.72 4.62 -28.94
C SER A 508 -8.43 3.32 -29.34
N GLN A 509 -9.77 3.32 -29.38
CA GLN A 509 -10.53 2.21 -29.92
C GLN A 509 -10.59 2.36 -31.44
N PRO A 510 -10.35 1.28 -32.20
CA PRO A 510 -10.53 1.34 -33.64
C PRO A 510 -11.97 1.78 -33.93
N PRO A 511 -12.21 2.81 -34.74
CA PRO A 511 -13.55 3.32 -34.98
C PRO A 511 -14.29 2.38 -35.94
N VAL A 512 -14.67 1.20 -35.44
CA VAL A 512 -15.19 0.07 -36.23
C VAL A 512 -16.36 0.51 -37.09
N TYR A 513 -17.27 1.33 -36.55
CA TYR A 513 -18.42 1.82 -37.30
C TYR A 513 -18.04 2.80 -38.41
N ALA A 514 -17.11 3.72 -38.16
CA ALA A 514 -16.62 4.62 -39.21
C ALA A 514 -15.87 3.83 -40.28
N PHE A 515 -15.05 2.85 -39.89
CA PHE A 515 -14.34 1.96 -40.80
C PHE A 515 -15.30 1.18 -41.70
N ILE A 516 -16.33 0.54 -41.12
CA ILE A 516 -17.38 -0.17 -41.87
C ILE A 516 -18.12 0.80 -42.79
N GLY A 517 -18.42 2.01 -42.34
CA GLY A 517 -19.05 3.05 -43.15
C GLY A 517 -18.22 3.44 -44.38
N PHE A 518 -16.95 3.80 -44.19
CA PHE A 518 -16.03 4.14 -45.28
C PHE A 518 -15.80 2.97 -46.23
N LEU A 519 -15.63 1.75 -45.71
CA LEU A 519 -15.48 0.53 -46.53
C LEU A 519 -16.73 0.28 -47.38
N SER A 520 -17.92 0.44 -46.79
CA SER A 520 -19.19 0.27 -47.51
C SER A 520 -19.34 1.29 -48.64
N VAL A 521 -19.04 2.55 -48.37
CA VAL A 521 -19.03 3.62 -49.39
C VAL A 521 -18.02 3.29 -50.50
N PHE A 522 -16.81 2.87 -50.13
CA PHE A 522 -15.77 2.48 -51.09
C PHE A 522 -16.21 1.33 -52.00
N VAL A 523 -16.78 0.25 -51.44
CA VAL A 523 -17.26 -0.91 -52.21
C VAL A 523 -18.38 -0.49 -53.18
N ILE A 524 -19.29 0.38 -52.77
CA ILE A 524 -20.36 0.91 -53.64
C ILE A 524 -19.77 1.79 -54.75
N CYS A 525 -18.80 2.65 -54.42
CA CYS A 525 -18.15 3.53 -55.39
C CYS A 525 -17.32 2.75 -56.42
N VAL A 526 -16.52 1.78 -55.98
CA VAL A 526 -15.64 0.98 -56.86
C VAL A 526 -16.41 -0.05 -57.67
N GLY A 527 -17.41 -0.69 -57.09
CA GLY A 527 -18.18 -1.73 -57.78
C GLY A 527 -19.28 -1.13 -58.66
N PRO A 528 -20.52 -1.05 -58.17
CA PRO A 528 -21.67 -0.63 -58.98
C PRO A 528 -21.47 0.70 -59.71
N LEU A 529 -20.98 1.72 -58.99
CA LEU A 529 -20.97 3.09 -59.50
C LEU A 529 -19.91 3.28 -60.59
N SER A 530 -18.67 2.85 -60.33
CA SER A 530 -17.58 2.96 -61.32
C SER A 530 -17.82 2.03 -62.51
N TYR A 531 -18.33 0.82 -62.31
CA TYR A 531 -18.67 -0.07 -63.42
C TYR A 531 -19.75 0.53 -64.31
N TYR A 532 -20.85 1.03 -63.73
CA TYR A 532 -21.92 1.67 -64.49
C TYR A 532 -21.41 2.87 -65.30
N TRP A 533 -20.61 3.73 -64.67
CA TRP A 533 -20.08 4.93 -65.31
C TRP A 533 -19.05 4.63 -66.42
N THR A 534 -18.14 3.68 -66.20
CA THR A 534 -17.13 3.27 -67.19
C THR A 534 -17.72 2.44 -68.33
N SER A 535 -18.73 1.61 -68.06
CA SER A 535 -19.50 0.88 -69.06
C SER A 535 -20.25 1.84 -69.98
N LYS A 536 -20.97 2.82 -69.41
CA LYS A 536 -21.70 3.83 -70.19
C LYS A 536 -20.78 4.69 -71.07
N THR A 537 -19.54 4.90 -70.66
CA THR A 537 -18.55 5.67 -71.42
C THR A 537 -17.70 4.84 -72.38
N GLY A 538 -17.86 3.51 -72.40
CA GLY A 538 -17.09 2.60 -73.26
C GLY A 538 -15.60 2.49 -72.88
N ARG A 539 -15.22 2.89 -71.66
CA ARG A 539 -13.81 2.96 -71.21
C ARG A 539 -13.54 2.06 -70.00
N LEU A 540 -13.87 0.77 -70.12
CA LEU A 540 -13.66 -0.22 -69.05
C LEU A 540 -12.21 -0.29 -68.54
N HIS A 541 -11.21 0.00 -69.38
CA HIS A 541 -9.80 0.03 -68.97
C HIS A 541 -9.49 1.12 -67.93
N LEU A 542 -10.28 2.19 -67.82
CA LEU A 542 -10.10 3.21 -66.77
C LEU A 542 -10.36 2.65 -65.37
N MET A 543 -11.07 1.53 -65.24
CA MET A 543 -11.31 0.89 -63.95
C MET A 543 -10.00 0.50 -63.24
N TYR A 544 -8.94 0.17 -64.01
CA TYR A 544 -7.59 -0.09 -63.47
C TYR A 544 -6.96 1.12 -62.77
N ALA A 545 -7.33 2.34 -63.16
CA ALA A 545 -6.83 3.57 -62.54
C ALA A 545 -7.76 4.09 -61.43
N ILE A 546 -9.09 3.98 -61.62
CA ILE A 546 -10.08 4.49 -60.66
C ILE A 546 -9.99 3.75 -59.32
N ALA A 547 -9.85 2.42 -59.33
CA ALA A 547 -9.83 1.64 -58.10
C ALA A 547 -8.65 2.00 -57.16
N PRO A 548 -7.38 2.07 -57.62
CA PRO A 548 -6.27 2.54 -56.77
C PRO A 548 -6.46 3.97 -56.24
N VAL A 549 -6.98 4.89 -57.06
CA VAL A 549 -7.21 6.29 -56.63
C VAL A 549 -8.29 6.36 -55.55
N LEU A 550 -9.41 5.63 -55.71
CA LEU A 550 -10.45 5.55 -54.68
C LEU A 550 -9.92 4.85 -53.41
N ALA A 551 -9.06 3.84 -53.54
CA ALA A 551 -8.46 3.16 -52.40
C ALA A 551 -7.53 4.09 -51.61
N LEU A 552 -6.66 4.85 -52.30
CA LEU A 552 -5.83 5.87 -51.68
C LEU A 552 -6.68 6.97 -51.01
N GLY A 553 -7.74 7.45 -51.67
CA GLY A 553 -8.65 8.44 -51.11
C GLY A 553 -9.36 7.95 -49.85
N THR A 554 -9.86 6.71 -49.87
CA THR A 554 -10.51 6.08 -48.71
C THR A 554 -9.53 5.87 -47.57
N THR A 555 -8.29 5.45 -47.87
CA THR A 555 -7.23 5.27 -46.87
C THR A 555 -6.84 6.61 -46.23
N GLY A 556 -6.69 7.66 -47.04
CA GLY A 556 -6.45 9.02 -46.55
C GLY A 556 -7.61 9.54 -45.69
N ALA A 557 -8.85 9.29 -46.08
CA ALA A 557 -10.04 9.66 -45.31
C ALA A 557 -10.10 8.91 -43.95
N LEU A 558 -9.76 7.62 -43.92
CA LEU A 558 -9.68 6.85 -42.68
C LEU A 558 -8.58 7.36 -41.76
N LEU A 559 -7.41 7.69 -42.29
CA LEU A 559 -6.31 8.26 -41.52
C LEU A 559 -6.68 9.64 -40.97
N ALA A 560 -7.24 10.52 -41.81
CA ALA A 560 -7.70 11.84 -41.40
C ALA A 560 -8.80 11.74 -40.34
N TYR A 561 -9.76 10.82 -40.52
CA TYR A 561 -10.79 10.55 -39.53
C TYR A 561 -10.17 10.13 -38.20
N GLY A 562 -9.24 9.16 -38.20
CA GLY A 562 -8.58 8.70 -36.98
C GLY A 562 -7.74 9.78 -36.29
N VAL A 563 -7.19 10.74 -37.02
CA VAL A 563 -6.50 11.90 -36.43
C VAL A 563 -7.49 12.90 -35.82
N ILE A 564 -8.60 13.18 -36.51
CA ILE A 564 -9.61 14.14 -36.04
C ILE A 564 -10.42 13.56 -34.88
N SER A 565 -10.76 12.27 -34.91
CA SER A 565 -11.58 11.62 -33.88
C SER A 565 -10.86 11.47 -32.55
N ASP A 566 -9.56 11.19 -32.60
CA ASP A 566 -8.74 11.07 -31.40
C ASP A 566 -8.41 12.46 -30.82
N GLY A 567 -8.53 13.51 -31.63
CA GLY A 567 -8.13 14.85 -31.24
C GLY A 567 -6.61 15.02 -31.17
N PHE A 568 -6.19 16.25 -30.91
CA PHE A 568 -4.78 16.60 -30.72
C PHE A 568 -4.45 16.92 -29.26
N ASP A 569 -5.48 17.21 -28.46
CA ASP A 569 -5.36 17.59 -27.07
C ASP A 569 -5.08 16.40 -26.16
N VAL A 570 -4.76 16.69 -24.90
CA VAL A 570 -4.62 15.68 -23.87
C VAL A 570 -5.94 15.57 -23.12
N THR A 571 -6.51 14.37 -23.12
CA THR A 571 -7.71 14.04 -22.35
C THR A 571 -7.33 13.21 -21.14
N ALA A 572 -8.06 13.38 -20.03
CA ALA A 572 -7.85 12.57 -18.85
C ALA A 572 -9.15 12.03 -18.24
N ARG A 573 -8.99 10.89 -17.57
CA ARG A 573 -9.98 10.27 -16.69
C ARG A 573 -9.38 10.11 -15.31
N ALA A 574 -9.98 10.74 -14.31
CA ALA A 574 -9.42 10.82 -12.97
C ALA A 574 -10.32 10.17 -11.90
N ARG A 575 -9.70 9.45 -10.98
CA ARG A 575 -10.33 8.99 -9.74
C ARG A 575 -9.48 9.45 -8.58
N GLN A 576 -10.10 10.10 -7.61
CA GLN A 576 -9.45 10.50 -6.37
C GLN A 576 -10.20 9.91 -5.17
N ILE A 577 -9.46 9.44 -4.19
CA ILE A 577 -9.98 9.03 -2.89
C ILE A 577 -9.20 9.81 -1.84
N THR A 578 -9.90 10.62 -1.06
CA THR A 578 -9.35 11.35 0.07
C THR A 578 -9.87 10.72 1.35
N VAL A 579 -8.95 10.29 2.23
CA VAL A 579 -9.26 9.80 3.57
C VAL A 579 -8.82 10.86 4.58
N VAL A 580 -9.80 11.53 5.20
CA VAL A 580 -9.59 12.59 6.18
C VAL A 580 -9.57 11.99 7.58
N ASP A 581 -8.57 12.37 8.36
CA ASP A 581 -8.58 12.17 9.80
C ASP A 581 -9.28 13.36 10.47
N GLY A 582 -10.47 13.13 11.02
CA GLY A 582 -11.31 14.18 11.59
C GLY A 582 -10.68 14.92 12.77
N VAL A 583 -9.80 14.25 13.53
CA VAL A 583 -9.18 14.81 14.72
C VAL A 583 -8.09 15.82 14.35
N THR A 584 -7.14 15.42 13.49
CA THR A 584 -6.03 16.30 13.07
C THR A 584 -6.38 17.23 11.92
N GLY A 585 -7.42 16.91 11.14
CA GLY A 585 -7.66 17.55 9.85
C GLY A 585 -6.60 17.23 8.79
N HIS A 586 -5.72 16.26 9.06
CA HIS A 586 -4.81 15.71 8.05
C HIS A 586 -5.57 14.74 7.15
N ALA A 587 -5.06 14.51 5.95
CA ALA A 587 -5.65 13.57 5.03
C ALA A 587 -4.58 12.84 4.23
N THR A 588 -4.94 11.66 3.74
CA THR A 588 -4.22 11.03 2.63
C THR A 588 -5.08 11.07 1.39
N GLN A 589 -4.48 11.32 0.24
CA GLN A 589 -5.15 11.25 -1.04
C GLN A 589 -4.48 10.21 -1.91
N ARG A 590 -5.32 9.50 -2.65
CA ARG A 590 -4.90 8.58 -3.69
C ARG A 590 -5.58 8.94 -4.99
N ASP A 591 -4.75 9.21 -5.98
CA ASP A 591 -5.17 9.59 -7.32
C ASP A 591 -4.83 8.47 -8.29
N ARG A 592 -5.80 8.08 -9.12
CA ARG A 592 -5.61 7.21 -10.27
C ARG A 592 -6.08 7.94 -11.51
N VAL A 593 -5.15 8.30 -12.37
CA VAL A 593 -5.43 9.10 -13.56
C VAL A 593 -4.95 8.39 -14.81
N THR A 594 -5.83 8.30 -15.80
CA THR A 594 -5.52 7.85 -17.15
C THR A 594 -5.44 9.06 -18.04
N TYR A 595 -4.30 9.25 -18.70
CA TYR A 595 -4.09 10.27 -19.72
C TYR A 595 -4.09 9.63 -21.09
N PHE A 596 -4.68 10.30 -22.07
CA PHE A 596 -4.47 10.05 -23.48
C PHE A 596 -3.98 11.33 -24.12
N ALA A 597 -2.86 11.24 -24.83
CA ALA A 597 -2.29 12.37 -25.56
C ALA A 597 -2.51 12.17 -27.06
N GLY A 598 -3.35 12.98 -27.71
CA GLY A 598 -3.47 12.97 -29.17
C GLY A 598 -2.13 13.26 -29.84
N MET A 599 -1.43 14.27 -29.32
CA MET A 599 0.00 14.52 -29.53
C MET A 599 0.73 14.53 -28.19
N GLN A 600 1.93 13.94 -28.16
CA GLN A 600 2.82 13.96 -27.00
C GLN A 600 2.99 15.42 -26.51
N PRO A 601 2.69 15.72 -25.22
CA PRO A 601 2.84 17.07 -24.71
C PRO A 601 4.31 17.48 -24.73
N SER A 602 4.57 18.77 -24.95
CA SER A 602 5.91 19.35 -24.77
C SER A 602 6.33 19.39 -23.31
N ASP A 603 5.35 19.42 -22.43
CA ASP A 603 5.53 19.66 -21.01
C ASP A 603 5.67 18.33 -20.26
N ASP A 604 6.59 18.31 -19.31
CA ASP A 604 6.79 17.19 -18.40
C ASP A 604 5.61 17.04 -17.44
N LEU A 605 5.32 15.81 -17.02
CA LEU A 605 4.36 15.54 -15.96
C LEU A 605 4.98 15.91 -14.60
N LYS A 606 4.42 16.88 -13.89
CA LYS A 606 4.94 17.39 -12.61
C LYS A 606 4.14 16.91 -11.40
N PHE A 607 4.69 15.96 -10.67
CA PHE A 607 4.17 15.54 -9.36
C PHE A 607 4.95 16.24 -8.25
N LEU A 608 4.40 16.35 -7.03
CA LEU A 608 5.16 16.92 -5.92
C LEU A 608 6.34 16.00 -5.56
N ALA A 609 7.43 16.58 -5.07
CA ALA A 609 8.60 15.83 -4.64
C ALA A 609 8.26 14.84 -3.53
N SER A 610 7.24 15.11 -2.71
CA SER A 610 6.74 14.26 -1.62
C SER A 610 5.72 13.20 -2.05
N ASP A 611 5.23 13.22 -3.29
CA ASP A 611 4.22 12.29 -3.77
C ASP A 611 4.85 10.91 -4.04
N GLU A 612 4.13 9.85 -3.71
CA GLU A 612 4.47 8.51 -4.17
C GLU A 612 3.78 8.27 -5.51
N VAL A 613 4.54 8.09 -6.59
CA VAL A 613 4.01 7.97 -7.94
C VAL A 613 4.40 6.62 -8.52
N TYR A 614 3.43 5.95 -9.16
CA TYR A 614 3.63 4.69 -9.86
C TYR A 614 3.03 4.75 -11.26
N PRO A 615 3.82 4.54 -12.33
CA PRO A 615 3.26 4.30 -13.65
C PRO A 615 2.53 2.95 -13.64
N TYR A 616 1.24 2.97 -13.92
CA TYR A 616 0.41 1.78 -13.94
C TYR A 616 0.50 1.13 -15.32
N ARG A 617 1.18 -0.02 -15.37
CA ARG A 617 1.45 -0.75 -16.60
C ARG A 617 0.26 -1.61 -17.05
N GLN A 618 0.26 -1.94 -18.35
CA GLN A 618 -0.68 -2.87 -18.97
C GLN A 618 -0.36 -4.32 -18.54
N GLY A 619 -0.73 -4.69 -17.32
CA GLY A 619 -0.50 -6.02 -16.77
C GLY A 619 -1.46 -7.09 -17.33
N GLY A 620 -1.10 -8.36 -17.13
CA GLY A 620 -2.00 -9.51 -17.32
C GLY A 620 -2.09 -10.11 -18.74
N GLN A 621 -1.70 -9.38 -19.79
CA GLN A 621 -1.68 -9.91 -21.17
C GLN A 621 -0.36 -10.64 -21.49
N ARG A 622 0.75 -10.14 -20.95
CA ARG A 622 2.11 -10.64 -21.21
C ARG A 622 2.63 -11.48 -20.05
N THR A 623 3.41 -12.50 -20.34
CA THR A 623 4.16 -13.22 -19.31
C THR A 623 5.38 -12.42 -18.89
N MET A 624 5.89 -12.62 -17.66
CA MET A 624 7.10 -11.92 -17.20
C MET A 624 8.30 -12.13 -18.14
N HIS A 625 8.38 -13.30 -18.78
CA HIS A 625 9.42 -13.59 -19.77
C HIS A 625 9.28 -12.74 -21.05
N GLN A 626 8.05 -12.51 -21.53
CA GLN A 626 7.81 -11.62 -22.67
C GLN A 626 8.15 -10.16 -22.31
N ILE A 627 7.76 -9.72 -21.11
CA ILE A 627 8.08 -8.37 -20.63
C ILE A 627 9.61 -8.20 -20.49
N ALA A 628 10.33 -9.23 -20.04
CA ALA A 628 11.79 -9.22 -19.96
C ALA A 628 12.48 -9.18 -21.34
N GLN A 629 11.81 -9.62 -22.41
CA GLN A 629 12.33 -9.58 -23.78
C GLN A 629 12.03 -8.28 -24.51
N ASP A 630 11.11 -7.45 -23.99
CA ASP A 630 10.75 -6.18 -24.60
C ASP A 630 11.95 -5.21 -24.51
N ALA A 631 12.64 -5.04 -25.64
CA ALA A 631 13.75 -4.11 -25.76
C ALA A 631 13.22 -2.67 -25.61
N VAL A 632 13.70 -1.98 -24.59
CA VAL A 632 13.44 -0.54 -24.42
C VAL A 632 14.30 0.22 -25.41
N ARG A 633 13.65 0.90 -26.37
CA ARG A 633 14.35 1.75 -27.34
C ARG A 633 14.80 3.07 -26.72
N ASN A 634 13.95 3.65 -25.88
CA ASN A 634 14.22 4.91 -25.17
C ASN A 634 13.86 4.73 -23.69
N VAL A 635 14.82 4.99 -22.81
CA VAL A 635 14.60 4.97 -21.36
C VAL A 635 14.08 6.35 -20.97
N PRO A 636 12.85 6.45 -20.45
CA PRO A 636 12.29 7.74 -20.07
C PRO A 636 13.04 8.31 -18.86
N ALA A 637 13.19 9.63 -18.82
CA ALA A 637 13.90 10.35 -17.78
C ALA A 637 12.95 10.91 -16.71
N LEU A 638 13.40 10.86 -15.46
CA LEU A 638 12.74 11.42 -14.29
C LEU A 638 13.71 12.38 -13.59
N VAL A 639 13.34 13.65 -13.49
CA VAL A 639 14.09 14.64 -12.70
C VAL A 639 13.42 14.79 -11.34
N ILE A 640 14.19 14.66 -10.26
CA ILE A 640 13.66 14.80 -8.89
C ILE A 640 14.40 15.95 -8.22
N ASP A 641 13.69 17.05 -7.97
CA ASP A 641 14.19 18.18 -7.17
C ASP A 641 13.48 18.22 -5.80
N ASP A 642 13.70 19.29 -5.03
CA ASP A 642 13.11 19.44 -3.69
C ASP A 642 11.59 19.67 -3.72
N GLU A 643 11.05 20.13 -4.85
CA GLU A 643 9.64 20.55 -4.98
C GLU A 643 8.83 19.57 -5.84
N TYR A 644 9.43 18.99 -6.89
CA TYR A 644 8.75 18.20 -7.90
C TYR A 644 9.52 16.95 -8.36
N GLN A 645 8.74 15.96 -8.78
CA GLN A 645 9.14 14.85 -9.63
C GLN A 645 8.63 15.13 -11.05
N ARG A 646 9.54 15.35 -12.00
CA ARG A 646 9.22 15.65 -13.40
C ARG A 646 9.48 14.43 -14.26
N PHE A 647 8.41 13.80 -14.71
CA PHE A 647 8.46 12.69 -15.65
C PHE A 647 8.45 13.28 -17.06
N ASP A 648 9.45 12.95 -17.86
CA ASP A 648 9.54 13.47 -19.21
C ASP A 648 8.32 13.11 -20.06
N SER A 649 8.18 13.79 -21.19
CA SER A 649 7.09 13.53 -22.12
C SER A 649 7.07 12.10 -22.67
N GLN A 650 8.15 11.31 -22.57
CA GLN A 650 8.16 9.92 -23.05
C GLN A 650 7.30 9.00 -22.18
N PHE A 651 6.99 9.41 -20.95
CA PHE A 651 6.00 8.73 -20.12
C PHE A 651 4.56 8.84 -20.67
N LEU A 652 4.29 9.77 -21.60
CA LEU A 652 3.01 9.97 -22.25
C LEU A 652 3.17 10.07 -23.79
N PRO A 653 3.47 8.94 -24.48
CA PRO A 653 3.68 8.96 -25.91
C PRO A 653 2.38 9.27 -26.68
N SER A 654 2.51 9.83 -27.89
CA SER A 654 1.38 10.16 -28.75
C SER A 654 0.50 8.94 -29.03
N ARG A 655 -0.81 9.15 -28.98
CA ARG A 655 -1.88 8.18 -29.27
C ARG A 655 -1.86 6.93 -28.41
N ASP A 656 -1.32 7.03 -27.20
CA ASP A 656 -1.30 5.96 -26.22
C ASP A 656 -1.99 6.41 -24.92
N GLN A 657 -2.58 5.46 -24.21
CA GLN A 657 -3.17 5.71 -22.90
C GLN A 657 -2.17 5.32 -21.81
N ARG A 658 -1.90 6.23 -20.88
CA ARG A 658 -0.98 5.99 -19.77
C ARG A 658 -1.67 6.27 -18.46
N GLN A 659 -1.48 5.36 -17.51
CA GLN A 659 -2.10 5.43 -16.21
C GLN A 659 -1.04 5.69 -15.14
N PHE A 660 -1.38 6.53 -14.18
CA PHE A 660 -0.56 6.82 -13.02
C PHE A 660 -1.39 6.64 -11.78
N VAL A 661 -0.76 6.11 -10.73
CA VAL A 661 -1.28 6.11 -9.37
C VAL A 661 -0.37 6.98 -8.54
N ALA A 662 -0.93 8.02 -7.90
CA ALA A 662 -0.20 8.91 -7.01
C ALA A 662 -0.80 8.84 -5.61
N HIS A 663 0.03 8.75 -4.59
CA HIS A 663 -0.37 8.82 -3.19
C HIS A 663 0.30 10.04 -2.55
N ARG A 664 -0.45 10.73 -1.70
CA ARG A 664 0.04 11.92 -1.01
C ARG A 664 -0.57 12.03 0.37
N VAL A 665 0.13 12.76 1.22
CA VAL A 665 -0.35 13.16 2.53
C VAL A 665 -0.51 14.68 2.49
N VAL A 666 -1.69 15.15 2.86
CA VAL A 666 -2.04 16.56 2.91
C VAL A 666 -2.30 16.90 4.36
N ARG A 667 -1.38 17.65 4.96
CA ARG A 667 -1.56 18.18 6.31
C ARG A 667 -2.48 19.38 6.28
N ASP A 668 -3.18 19.57 7.39
CA ASP A 668 -4.08 20.72 7.61
C ASP A 668 -5.09 20.93 6.47
N LEU A 669 -5.60 19.83 5.89
CA LEU A 669 -6.64 19.89 4.86
C LEU A 669 -7.93 20.53 5.42
N GLY A 670 -8.17 20.34 6.72
CA GLY A 670 -9.41 20.72 7.41
C GLY A 670 -10.19 19.49 7.84
N ASN A 671 -11.26 19.68 8.59
CA ASN A 671 -12.10 18.60 9.09
C ASN A 671 -13.59 18.93 8.94
N LEU A 672 -14.42 17.91 9.15
CA LEU A 672 -15.83 18.11 9.40
C LEU A 672 -16.01 18.21 10.91
N SER A 673 -16.52 19.34 11.39
CA SER A 673 -16.94 19.46 12.78
C SER A 673 -18.45 19.35 12.84
N TRP A 674 -18.95 18.67 13.86
CA TRP A 674 -20.38 18.59 14.10
C TRP A 674 -20.63 18.86 15.57
N VAL A 675 -21.56 19.77 15.83
CA VAL A 675 -21.92 20.15 17.19
C VAL A 675 -23.34 19.67 17.40
N ARG A 676 -23.51 18.75 18.35
CA ARG A 676 -24.83 18.44 18.87
C ARG A 676 -25.25 19.67 19.69
N PRO A 677 -26.34 20.35 19.35
CA PRO A 677 -26.88 21.39 20.21
C PRO A 677 -27.04 20.76 21.60
N PRO A 678 -26.70 21.48 22.69
CA PRO A 678 -26.96 20.95 24.03
C PRO A 678 -28.43 20.54 24.07
N GLY A 679 -28.68 19.24 24.13
CA GLY A 679 -30.04 18.74 24.29
C GLY A 679 -30.61 19.35 25.56
N PRO A 680 -31.95 19.46 25.70
CA PRO A 680 -32.51 19.68 27.03
C PRO A 680 -31.86 18.65 27.94
N GLU A 681 -31.15 19.08 28.98
CA GLU A 681 -30.47 18.18 29.92
C GLU A 681 -31.48 17.12 30.31
N VAL A 682 -31.32 15.92 29.74
CA VAL A 682 -32.09 14.77 30.19
C VAL A 682 -31.50 14.53 31.56
N ARG A 683 -32.16 15.07 32.60
CA ARG A 683 -31.84 14.71 33.99
C ARG A 683 -31.68 13.20 33.97
N PRO A 684 -30.50 12.67 34.34
CA PRO A 684 -30.15 11.30 34.07
C PRO A 684 -31.31 10.45 34.55
N VAL A 685 -31.82 9.58 33.68
CA VAL A 685 -32.96 8.70 34.00
C VAL A 685 -32.66 7.89 35.26
N LEU A 686 -31.38 7.76 35.67
CA LEU A 686 -30.95 7.28 36.98
C LEU A 686 -31.48 8.10 38.17
N GLU A 687 -31.56 9.44 38.14
CA GLU A 687 -32.19 10.22 39.21
C GLU A 687 -33.71 9.97 39.27
N VAL A 688 -34.38 9.86 38.11
CA VAL A 688 -35.82 9.56 38.05
C VAL A 688 -36.09 8.10 38.43
N LEU A 689 -35.25 7.17 38.01
CA LEU A 689 -35.32 5.76 38.40
C LEU A 689 -34.95 5.56 39.86
N GLU A 690 -33.99 6.28 40.43
CA GLU A 690 -33.71 6.27 41.87
C GLU A 690 -34.88 6.87 42.65
N THR A 691 -35.53 7.93 42.14
CA THR A 691 -36.74 8.50 42.77
C THR A 691 -37.93 7.55 42.67
N VAL A 692 -38.10 6.84 41.55
CA VAL A 692 -39.15 5.83 41.34
C VAL A 692 -38.86 4.55 42.14
N GLN A 693 -37.60 4.13 42.23
CA GLN A 693 -37.15 2.98 43.03
C GLN A 693 -37.27 3.29 44.54
N GLN A 694 -36.98 4.52 44.97
CA GLN A 694 -37.21 4.99 46.35
C GLN A 694 -38.70 5.20 46.66
N GLN A 695 -39.55 5.42 45.66
CA GLN A 695 -41.01 5.42 45.83
C GLN A 695 -41.62 4.01 45.81
N LEU A 696 -40.91 3.00 45.30
CA LEU A 696 -41.39 1.62 45.20
C LEU A 696 -41.02 0.72 46.40
N ASP A 697 -40.25 1.20 47.37
CA ASP A 697 -40.03 0.53 48.66
C ASP A 697 -40.42 1.48 49.82
N PRO A 698 -41.33 1.14 50.77
CA PRO A 698 -41.69 -0.21 51.22
C PRO A 698 -43.22 -0.45 51.20
N MET A 699 -43.73 -1.15 50.19
CA MET A 699 -45.01 -1.85 50.34
C MET A 699 -44.73 -3.31 50.67
N SER A 700 -44.64 -3.55 51.98
CA SER A 700 -44.68 -4.86 52.63
C SER A 700 -45.73 -5.75 51.95
N TYR A 701 -45.24 -6.78 51.28
CA TYR A 701 -46.05 -7.81 50.63
C TYR A 701 -46.79 -8.62 51.71
N ASN A 702 -47.98 -8.14 52.12
CA ASN A 702 -48.97 -8.97 52.79
C ASN A 702 -49.93 -9.47 51.72
N GLY A 703 -49.99 -10.80 51.60
CA GLY A 703 -50.77 -11.47 50.57
C GLY A 703 -52.28 -11.39 50.77
N GLY A 704 -52.96 -11.83 49.72
CA GLY A 704 -54.40 -12.10 49.72
C GLY A 704 -55.14 -11.34 48.62
N ASP A 705 -55.89 -12.09 47.83
CA ASP A 705 -56.99 -11.67 46.95
C ASP A 705 -56.71 -11.11 45.54
N GLU A 706 -57.03 -12.00 44.59
CA GLU A 706 -57.96 -11.83 43.46
C GLU A 706 -58.15 -10.43 42.85
N GLY A 707 -57.67 -10.29 41.60
CA GLY A 707 -58.49 -9.70 40.53
C GLY A 707 -58.61 -8.18 40.46
N GLU A 708 -57.50 -7.45 40.46
CA GLU A 708 -57.50 -6.06 39.98
C GLU A 708 -56.85 -5.95 38.59
N SER A 709 -57.63 -5.42 37.65
CA SER A 709 -57.22 -5.03 36.31
C SER A 709 -56.07 -4.02 36.36
N LEU A 710 -54.93 -4.36 35.74
CA LEU A 710 -53.79 -3.47 35.53
C LEU A 710 -54.28 -2.09 35.04
N PRO A 711 -53.83 -0.98 35.65
CA PRO A 711 -54.20 0.35 35.19
C PRO A 711 -53.75 0.53 33.74
N ASP A 712 -54.64 1.09 32.92
CA ASP A 712 -54.42 1.40 31.51
C ASP A 712 -53.21 2.35 31.42
N VAL A 713 -52.02 1.80 31.14
CA VAL A 713 -50.78 2.56 31.01
C VAL A 713 -50.93 3.39 29.75
N GLN A 714 -51.28 4.67 29.92
CA GLN A 714 -51.30 5.63 28.82
C GLN A 714 -49.94 5.57 28.10
N PRO A 715 -49.91 5.34 26.78
CA PRO A 715 -48.66 5.30 26.04
C PRO A 715 -47.92 6.60 26.30
N ALA A 716 -46.70 6.49 26.83
CA ALA A 716 -45.86 7.63 27.19
C ALA A 716 -45.84 8.63 26.02
N GLU A 717 -46.09 9.91 26.33
CA GLU A 717 -46.00 10.97 25.32
C GLU A 717 -44.66 10.87 24.60
N PRO A 718 -44.64 10.95 23.25
CA PRO A 718 -43.41 10.81 22.48
C PRO A 718 -42.42 11.87 22.94
N ILE A 719 -41.27 11.42 23.44
CA ILE A 719 -40.17 12.27 23.89
C ILE A 719 -39.89 13.31 22.79
N PRO A 720 -39.87 14.61 23.10
CA PRO A 720 -39.64 15.66 22.11
C PRO A 720 -38.32 15.38 21.38
N ALA A 721 -38.38 15.38 20.05
CA ALA A 721 -37.22 15.08 19.21
C ALA A 721 -36.08 16.07 19.54
N SER A 722 -34.91 15.56 19.92
CA SER A 722 -33.72 16.37 20.08
C SER A 722 -33.47 17.21 18.82
N PRO A 723 -33.06 18.48 18.95
CA PRO A 723 -32.74 19.30 17.78
C PRO A 723 -31.67 18.61 16.91
N PRO A 724 -31.77 18.71 15.58
CA PRO A 724 -30.81 18.07 14.69
C PRO A 724 -29.40 18.63 14.93
N PRO A 725 -28.36 17.78 14.81
CA PRO A 725 -26.99 18.24 14.88
C PRO A 725 -26.67 19.20 13.73
N VAL A 726 -25.82 20.20 14.01
CA VAL A 726 -25.31 21.13 13.00
C VAL A 726 -23.93 20.66 12.57
N LEU A 727 -23.73 20.52 11.26
CA LEU A 727 -22.46 20.16 10.64
C LEU A 727 -21.80 21.42 10.06
N SER A 728 -20.51 21.61 10.31
CA SER A 728 -19.66 22.60 9.65
C SER A 728 -18.64 21.91 8.75
N ASN A 729 -18.57 22.34 7.49
CA ASN A 729 -17.62 21.79 6.53
C ASN A 729 -16.32 22.62 6.48
N GLY A 730 -15.31 22.20 7.23
CA GLY A 730 -13.97 22.83 7.20
C GLY A 730 -13.08 22.41 6.03
N LEU A 731 -13.54 21.50 5.15
CA LEU A 731 -12.78 21.09 3.98
C LEU A 731 -12.83 22.16 2.87
N PRO A 732 -11.81 22.25 2.00
CA PRO A 732 -11.69 23.31 1.00
C PRO A 732 -12.65 23.14 -0.20
N TRP A 733 -13.50 22.10 -0.18
CA TRP A 733 -14.38 21.77 -1.29
C TRP A 733 -15.84 21.66 -0.85
N LYS A 734 -16.74 21.83 -1.81
CA LYS A 734 -18.13 21.43 -1.63
C LYS A 734 -18.22 19.90 -1.55
N LEU A 735 -18.99 19.38 -0.60
CA LEU A 735 -19.33 17.98 -0.51
C LEU A 735 -20.74 17.75 -1.05
N GLN A 736 -20.95 16.61 -1.72
CA GLN A 736 -22.21 16.17 -2.30
C GLN A 736 -22.55 14.78 -1.79
N ASN A 737 -23.85 14.54 -1.55
CA ASN A 737 -24.37 13.27 -1.07
C ASN A 737 -23.64 12.77 0.20
N LEU A 738 -23.37 13.69 1.12
CA LEU A 738 -22.67 13.39 2.36
C LEU A 738 -23.55 12.52 3.26
N VAL A 739 -23.04 11.33 3.59
CA VAL A 739 -23.64 10.41 4.55
C VAL A 739 -22.71 10.33 5.77
N ILE A 740 -23.26 10.50 6.95
CA ILE A 740 -22.55 10.50 8.22
C ILE A 740 -23.18 9.44 9.11
N ARG A 741 -22.38 8.61 9.77
CA ARG A 741 -22.82 7.78 10.90
C ARG A 741 -22.25 8.37 12.18
N GLY A 742 -23.15 8.76 13.08
CA GLY A 742 -22.80 9.36 14.35
C GLY A 742 -22.25 8.40 15.40
N ASP A 743 -21.84 8.98 16.52
CA ASP A 743 -21.52 8.27 17.77
C ASP A 743 -22.72 7.49 18.32
N ASP A 744 -23.92 8.04 18.11
CA ASP A 744 -25.23 7.48 18.44
C ASP A 744 -25.71 6.37 17.50
N ASN A 745 -24.85 5.92 16.57
CA ASN A 745 -25.17 4.96 15.51
C ASN A 745 -26.28 5.39 14.55
N ARG A 746 -26.74 6.65 14.59
CA ARG A 746 -27.73 7.17 13.65
C ARG A 746 -27.07 7.67 12.38
N TYR A 747 -27.79 7.54 11.28
CA TYR A 747 -27.33 8.02 9.98
C TYR A 747 -27.93 9.38 9.67
N TRP A 748 -27.10 10.25 9.12
CA TRP A 748 -27.46 11.60 8.71
C TRP A 748 -27.09 11.80 7.25
N TYR A 749 -27.84 12.64 6.56
CA TYR A 749 -27.66 12.91 5.15
C TYR A 749 -27.73 14.39 4.84
N VAL A 750 -26.78 14.84 4.02
CA VAL A 750 -26.75 16.19 3.45
C VAL A 750 -26.56 16.09 1.94
N PRO A 751 -27.48 16.64 1.13
CA PRO A 751 -27.34 16.57 -0.32
C PRO A 751 -26.15 17.37 -0.83
N VAL A 752 -25.93 18.58 -0.33
CA VAL A 752 -24.79 19.44 -0.67
C VAL A 752 -24.43 20.31 0.53
N VAL A 753 -23.14 20.45 0.83
CA VAL A 753 -22.60 21.43 1.78
C VAL A 753 -21.37 22.11 1.17
N LYS A 754 -21.34 23.44 1.13
CA LYS A 754 -20.21 24.21 0.59
C LYS A 754 -19.06 24.25 1.58
N ALA A 755 -17.87 24.60 1.10
CA ALA A 755 -16.73 24.84 1.99
C ALA A 755 -17.04 26.01 2.94
N GLY A 756 -16.79 25.82 4.23
CA GLY A 756 -17.06 26.77 5.31
C GLY A 756 -18.55 26.95 5.68
N GLU A 757 -19.46 26.18 5.10
CA GLU A 757 -20.89 26.28 5.37
C GLU A 757 -21.30 25.41 6.57
N GLU A 758 -22.21 25.94 7.39
CA GLU A 758 -22.90 25.20 8.44
C GLU A 758 -24.30 24.80 7.98
N ILE A 759 -24.69 23.55 8.22
CA ILE A 759 -25.98 23.01 7.78
C ILE A 759 -26.56 22.04 8.81
N GLU A 760 -27.88 22.09 8.98
CA GLU A 760 -28.62 21.15 9.81
C GLU A 760 -28.70 19.78 9.14
N LEU A 761 -28.42 18.74 9.93
CA LEU A 761 -28.39 17.36 9.45
C LEU A 761 -29.79 16.75 9.39
N ARG A 762 -30.12 16.10 8.27
CA ARG A 762 -31.36 15.32 8.13
C ARG A 762 -31.11 13.86 8.50
N GLN A 763 -31.79 13.37 9.53
CA GLN A 763 -31.71 11.95 9.91
C GLN A 763 -32.26 11.07 8.78
N LEU A 764 -31.54 10.00 8.44
CA LEU A 764 -31.99 8.95 7.53
C LEU A 764 -32.76 7.88 8.29
N LYS A 765 -33.82 7.35 7.66
CA LYS A 765 -34.46 6.12 8.11
C LYS A 765 -33.63 4.91 7.67
N ASP A 766 -33.73 3.79 8.38
CA ASP A 766 -32.99 2.56 8.05
C ASP A 766 -33.20 2.10 6.61
N SER A 767 -34.43 2.22 6.09
CA SER A 767 -34.77 1.91 4.70
C SER A 767 -34.09 2.80 3.66
N GLU A 768 -33.59 3.97 4.05
CA GLU A 768 -32.96 4.95 3.17
C GLU A 768 -31.43 4.85 3.17
N ILE A 769 -30.82 4.25 4.20
CA ILE A 769 -29.35 4.16 4.36
C ILE A 769 -28.71 3.48 3.14
N GLY A 770 -29.17 2.27 2.80
CA GLY A 770 -28.65 1.53 1.65
C GLY A 770 -28.86 2.25 0.31
N LYS A 771 -29.95 3.03 0.19
CA LYS A 771 -30.20 3.85 -1.01
C LYS A 771 -29.25 5.04 -1.10
N ALA A 772 -28.94 5.70 0.02
CA ALA A 772 -28.03 6.83 0.11
C ALA A 772 -26.58 6.38 -0.15
N LEU A 773 -26.10 5.35 0.55
CA LEU A 773 -24.77 4.76 0.33
C LEU A 773 -24.64 4.19 -1.09
N GLY A 774 -25.68 3.48 -1.55
CA GLY A 774 -25.74 2.97 -2.92
C GLY A 774 -25.78 4.08 -3.98
N MET A 775 -26.26 5.29 -3.66
CA MET A 775 -26.20 6.44 -4.57
C MET A 775 -24.79 7.01 -4.69
N VAL A 776 -24.08 7.15 -3.57
CA VAL A 776 -22.65 7.53 -3.55
C VAL A 776 -21.84 6.49 -4.34
N PHE A 777 -22.10 5.20 -4.10
CA PHE A 777 -21.42 4.12 -4.78
C PHE A 777 -21.76 3.99 -6.27
N ARG A 778 -23.03 4.19 -6.69
CA ARG A 778 -23.41 4.07 -8.10
C ARG A 778 -22.64 5.04 -8.99
N GLN A 779 -22.23 6.20 -8.46
CA GLN A 779 -21.36 7.13 -9.18
C GLN A 779 -19.94 6.56 -9.36
N GLN A 780 -19.47 5.66 -8.48
CA GLN A 780 -18.22 4.90 -8.64
C GLN A 780 -18.21 4.02 -9.89
N ARG A 781 -19.38 3.49 -10.28
CA ARG A 781 -19.56 2.73 -11.54
C ARG A 781 -19.57 3.69 -12.72
N LEU A 782 -18.46 4.39 -12.91
CA LEU A 782 -18.18 5.14 -14.13
C LEU A 782 -18.12 4.16 -15.32
N SER A 783 -19.22 4.15 -16.08
CA SER A 783 -19.49 3.83 -17.49
C SER A 783 -18.83 2.63 -18.21
N GLY A 784 -17.72 2.04 -17.73
CA GLY A 784 -16.88 1.13 -18.54
C GLY A 784 -16.68 -0.30 -18.02
N SER A 785 -17.21 -0.67 -16.85
CA SER A 785 -16.89 -1.96 -16.23
C SER A 785 -17.71 -3.16 -16.74
N TYR A 786 -18.72 -2.96 -17.59
CA TYR A 786 -19.69 -4.02 -17.93
C TYR A 786 -19.29 -4.91 -19.12
N GLU A 787 -18.40 -4.48 -20.02
CA GLU A 787 -18.14 -5.23 -21.26
C GLU A 787 -16.97 -6.24 -21.19
N MET A 788 -16.12 -6.22 -20.16
CA MET A 788 -15.00 -7.17 -20.08
C MET A 788 -15.33 -8.52 -19.40
N VAL A 789 -16.55 -8.72 -18.88
CA VAL A 789 -16.91 -9.98 -18.20
C VAL A 789 -16.91 -11.19 -19.16
N ASP A 790 -17.08 -10.98 -20.47
CA ASP A 790 -17.08 -12.06 -21.46
C ASP A 790 -15.69 -12.60 -21.84
N TRP A 791 -14.59 -11.91 -21.50
CA TRP A 791 -13.24 -12.45 -21.75
C TRP A 791 -12.92 -13.66 -20.87
N SER A 792 -13.59 -13.82 -19.73
CA SER A 792 -13.38 -14.96 -18.83
C SER A 792 -13.98 -16.28 -19.34
N ARG A 793 -14.93 -16.23 -20.28
CA ARG A 793 -15.65 -17.43 -20.74
C ARG A 793 -15.01 -18.11 -21.95
N SER A 794 -14.17 -17.44 -22.75
CA SER A 794 -13.56 -18.04 -23.94
C SER A 794 -12.20 -18.72 -23.68
N SER A 795 -11.59 -18.56 -22.50
CA SER A 795 -10.26 -19.09 -22.20
C SER A 795 -10.25 -20.50 -21.59
N SER A 796 -11.38 -21.21 -21.51
CA SER A 796 -11.43 -22.55 -20.88
C SER A 796 -10.63 -23.62 -21.63
N THR A 797 -10.25 -23.37 -22.89
CA THR A 797 -9.64 -24.38 -23.77
C THR A 797 -8.12 -24.21 -23.93
N TYR A 798 -7.55 -23.05 -23.62
CA TYR A 798 -6.10 -22.79 -23.74
C TYR A 798 -5.42 -22.68 -22.36
N GLY A 799 -4.99 -23.83 -21.83
CA GLY A 799 -3.80 -23.96 -20.97
C GLY A 799 -3.89 -23.53 -19.50
N ARG A 800 -4.20 -24.49 -18.61
CA ARG A 800 -4.06 -24.38 -17.14
C ARG A 800 -2.65 -23.97 -16.65
N THR A 801 -1.63 -24.02 -17.50
CA THR A 801 -0.23 -23.73 -17.15
C THR A 801 0.17 -22.27 -17.35
N ALA A 802 -0.55 -21.50 -18.18
CA ALA A 802 -0.20 -20.11 -18.50
C ALA A 802 -0.74 -19.09 -17.50
N THR A 803 -1.71 -19.47 -16.66
CA THR A 803 -2.38 -18.55 -15.71
C THR A 803 -1.59 -18.28 -14.42
N ARG A 804 -0.62 -19.13 -14.04
CA ARG A 804 0.07 -19.00 -12.74
C ARG A 804 1.04 -17.82 -12.63
N TYR A 805 1.48 -17.21 -13.73
CA TYR A 805 2.48 -16.12 -13.71
C TYR A 805 1.94 -14.77 -14.18
N ARG A 806 0.62 -14.61 -14.33
CA ARG A 806 0.03 -13.45 -15.01
C ARG A 806 -0.34 -12.28 -14.11
N ASP A 807 -0.44 -12.49 -12.81
CA ASP A 807 -0.83 -11.45 -11.86
C ASP A 807 -0.25 -11.79 -10.48
N LEU A 808 0.70 -10.98 -10.01
CA LEU A 808 1.37 -11.19 -8.72
C LEU A 808 0.41 -11.02 -7.57
N ILE A 809 -0.53 -10.07 -7.66
CA ILE A 809 -1.58 -9.87 -6.66
C ILE A 809 -2.45 -11.13 -6.62
N TYR A 810 -2.86 -11.66 -7.77
CA TYR A 810 -3.62 -12.91 -7.84
C TYR A 810 -2.85 -14.10 -7.26
N ASP A 811 -1.54 -14.20 -7.47
CA ASP A 811 -0.74 -15.32 -6.97
C ASP A 811 -0.35 -15.13 -5.49
N VAL A 812 -0.26 -13.88 -4.97
CA VAL A 812 -0.25 -13.58 -3.52
C VAL A 812 -1.51 -14.15 -2.88
N ILE A 813 -2.66 -13.81 -3.48
CA ILE A 813 -3.98 -14.26 -3.08
C ILE A 813 -4.11 -15.79 -3.17
N GLN A 814 -3.60 -16.43 -4.22
CA GLN A 814 -3.70 -17.89 -4.43
C GLN A 814 -2.75 -18.73 -3.58
N SER A 815 -1.66 -18.15 -3.07
CA SER A 815 -0.60 -18.89 -2.37
C SER A 815 -1.07 -19.64 -1.11
N GLY A 816 -2.34 -19.54 -0.74
CA GLY A 816 -2.96 -20.30 0.36
C GLY A 816 -2.55 -19.79 1.73
N VAL A 817 -1.74 -18.73 1.80
CA VAL A 817 -1.50 -17.94 3.02
C VAL A 817 -2.83 -17.32 3.49
N PHE A 818 -3.73 -17.04 2.56
CA PHE A 818 -5.06 -16.49 2.79
C PHE A 818 -6.13 -17.47 2.32
N GLY A 819 -7.22 -17.61 3.07
CA GLY A 819 -8.28 -18.57 2.75
C GLY A 819 -8.90 -18.33 1.37
N ARG A 820 -9.39 -19.38 0.69
CA ARG A 820 -9.97 -19.26 -0.67
C ARG A 820 -11.14 -18.26 -0.79
N ALA A 821 -11.84 -17.95 0.30
CA ALA A 821 -12.97 -17.01 0.31
C ALA A 821 -12.55 -15.56 0.05
N ASP A 822 -11.27 -15.25 0.23
CA ASP A 822 -10.72 -13.91 0.13
C ASP A 822 -10.42 -13.50 -1.33
N MET A 823 -10.30 -14.46 -2.25
CA MET A 823 -9.69 -14.18 -3.55
C MET A 823 -10.44 -13.19 -4.45
N THR A 824 -11.76 -13.05 -4.30
CA THR A 824 -12.54 -12.09 -5.08
C THR A 824 -12.48 -10.67 -4.49
N ARG A 825 -12.05 -10.52 -3.23
CA ARG A 825 -12.05 -9.24 -2.50
C ARG A 825 -10.81 -8.38 -2.79
N TYR A 826 -9.68 -9.00 -3.09
CA TYR A 826 -8.38 -8.30 -3.19
C TYR A 826 -7.97 -7.92 -4.61
N GLN A 827 -8.95 -7.68 -5.49
CA GLN A 827 -8.62 -7.06 -6.76
C GLN A 827 -8.23 -5.61 -6.57
N ASP A 828 -8.71 -4.91 -5.53
CA ASP A 828 -8.51 -3.47 -5.39
C ASP A 828 -7.44 -3.09 -4.36
N GLY A 829 -6.94 -1.84 -4.44
CA GLY A 829 -6.01 -1.33 -3.43
C GLY A 829 -6.66 -1.19 -2.07
N ALA A 830 -5.86 -1.08 -1.00
CA ALA A 830 -6.39 -1.06 0.37
C ALA A 830 -7.48 0.00 0.58
N MET A 831 -7.27 1.23 0.09
CA MET A 831 -8.27 2.32 0.18
C MET A 831 -9.53 2.06 -0.65
N GLU A 832 -9.40 1.61 -1.90
CA GLU A 832 -10.55 1.29 -2.76
C GLU A 832 -11.35 0.12 -2.21
N ARG A 833 -10.67 -0.92 -1.72
CA ARG A 833 -11.29 -2.07 -1.11
C ARG A 833 -12.04 -1.65 0.14
N GLU A 834 -11.45 -0.79 0.96
CA GLU A 834 -12.11 -0.31 2.14
C GLU A 834 -13.36 0.52 1.82
N LEU A 835 -13.27 1.42 0.84
CA LEU A 835 -14.42 2.14 0.29
C LEU A 835 -15.50 1.17 -0.21
N GLN A 836 -15.12 0.09 -0.90
CA GLN A 836 -16.05 -0.95 -1.35
C GLN A 836 -16.63 -1.76 -0.18
N GLU A 837 -15.85 -2.11 0.82
CA GLU A 837 -16.30 -2.85 2.00
C GLU A 837 -17.36 -2.07 2.77
N GLN A 838 -17.14 -0.77 2.98
CA GLN A 838 -18.12 0.09 3.63
C GLN A 838 -19.38 0.29 2.77
N LEU A 839 -19.21 0.59 1.48
CA LEU A 839 -20.34 1.00 0.62
C LEU A 839 -21.14 -0.17 0.02
N LEU A 840 -20.51 -1.30 -0.31
CA LEU A 840 -21.16 -2.46 -0.94
C LEU A 840 -21.47 -3.57 0.05
N PHE A 841 -20.46 -4.03 0.79
CA PHE A 841 -20.56 -5.29 1.51
C PHE A 841 -21.22 -5.11 2.88
N GLN A 842 -20.83 -4.09 3.62
CA GLN A 842 -21.41 -3.78 4.92
C GLN A 842 -22.69 -2.97 4.78
N SER A 843 -22.83 -2.18 3.71
CA SER A 843 -23.92 -1.20 3.54
C SER A 843 -24.09 -0.31 4.78
N ALA A 844 -22.98 -0.05 5.49
CA ALA A 844 -22.93 0.62 6.76
C ALA A 844 -21.55 1.25 6.96
N LEU A 845 -21.52 2.49 7.43
CA LEU A 845 -20.28 3.17 7.86
C LEU A 845 -19.92 2.71 9.27
N GLN A 846 -18.68 2.87 9.73
CA GLN A 846 -18.39 2.70 11.16
C GLN A 846 -18.89 3.92 11.96
N PRO A 847 -19.10 3.81 13.29
CA PRO A 847 -19.43 4.97 14.11
C PRO A 847 -18.40 6.10 13.93
N ASN A 848 -18.85 7.34 13.96
CA ASN A 848 -18.02 8.54 13.74
C ASN A 848 -17.31 8.55 12.38
N GLN A 849 -17.94 8.03 11.34
CA GLN A 849 -17.41 8.11 9.98
C GLN A 849 -18.36 8.82 9.04
N PHE A 850 -17.80 9.34 7.96
CA PHE A 850 -18.55 9.92 6.87
C PHE A 850 -18.02 9.50 5.51
N VAL A 851 -18.88 9.62 4.50
CA VAL A 851 -18.52 9.48 3.09
C VAL A 851 -19.30 10.50 2.25
N ALA A 852 -18.63 11.11 1.28
CA ALA A 852 -19.19 12.10 0.37
C ALA A 852 -18.48 12.07 -0.97
N LEU A 853 -19.00 12.87 -1.90
CA LEU A 853 -18.38 13.17 -3.18
C LEU A 853 -17.94 14.63 -3.23
N ALA A 854 -16.81 14.89 -3.87
CA ALA A 854 -16.29 16.24 -4.08
C ALA A 854 -15.93 16.45 -5.56
N PRO A 855 -15.67 17.70 -5.98
CA PRO A 855 -14.98 17.98 -7.23
C PRO A 855 -13.55 17.42 -7.19
N ILE A 856 -13.03 16.95 -8.34
CA ILE A 856 -11.63 16.56 -8.46
C ILE A 856 -10.72 17.74 -8.11
N THR A 857 -9.65 17.48 -7.36
CA THR A 857 -8.68 18.53 -7.03
C THR A 857 -7.77 18.81 -8.22
N ARG A 858 -7.31 20.06 -8.37
CA ARG A 858 -6.31 20.41 -9.39
C ARG A 858 -5.05 19.56 -9.24
N SER A 859 -4.71 19.22 -8.01
CA SER A 859 -3.48 18.51 -7.69
C SER A 859 -3.49 17.02 -8.08
N ALA A 860 -4.66 16.47 -8.39
CA ALA A 860 -4.80 15.14 -9.00
C ALA A 860 -4.50 15.16 -10.52
N ILE A 861 -4.66 16.32 -11.19
CA ILE A 861 -4.38 16.49 -12.62
C ILE A 861 -3.02 17.15 -12.79
N VAL A 862 -2.10 16.45 -13.44
CA VAL A 862 -0.67 16.77 -13.44
C VAL A 862 -0.26 17.74 -14.54
N LEU A 863 -1.10 17.86 -15.57
CA LEU A 863 -0.92 18.74 -16.71
C LEU A 863 -1.96 19.86 -16.64
N ASP A 864 -1.55 21.09 -16.94
CA ASP A 864 -2.43 22.26 -16.83
C ASP A 864 -3.52 22.30 -17.91
N ASP A 865 -3.20 21.86 -19.14
CA ASP A 865 -4.08 21.92 -20.31
C ASP A 865 -4.70 20.55 -20.64
N VAL A 866 -5.44 19.98 -19.69
CA VAL A 866 -6.09 18.66 -19.85
C VAL A 866 -7.59 18.76 -19.78
N GLU A 867 -8.26 18.19 -20.78
CA GLU A 867 -9.70 17.98 -20.74
C GLU A 867 -10.03 16.75 -19.89
N VAL A 868 -10.63 16.98 -18.72
CA VAL A 868 -11.07 15.90 -17.84
C VAL A 868 -12.44 15.40 -18.29
N VAL A 869 -12.46 14.33 -19.10
CA VAL A 869 -13.68 13.77 -19.71
C VAL A 869 -14.58 13.11 -18.67
N GLU A 870 -13.98 12.44 -17.69
CA GLU A 870 -14.72 11.78 -16.62
C GLU A 870 -13.89 11.83 -15.33
N SER A 871 -14.50 12.29 -14.23
CA SER A 871 -13.83 12.31 -12.93
C SER A 871 -14.75 11.92 -11.79
N ILE A 872 -14.13 11.35 -10.75
CA ILE A 872 -14.80 11.12 -9.48
C ILE A 872 -13.84 11.34 -8.32
N HIS A 873 -14.31 12.01 -7.28
CA HIS A 873 -13.54 12.23 -6.06
C HIS A 873 -14.38 11.81 -4.85
N PHE A 874 -13.99 10.73 -4.20
CA PHE A 874 -14.55 10.26 -2.94
C PHE A 874 -13.82 10.94 -1.79
N VAL A 875 -14.58 11.46 -0.83
CA VAL A 875 -14.04 11.95 0.43
C VAL A 875 -14.67 11.10 1.52
N MET A 876 -13.86 10.39 2.29
CA MET A 876 -14.28 9.64 3.47
C MET A 876 -13.38 9.97 4.65
N GLY A 877 -13.82 9.66 5.86
CA GLY A 877 -13.00 9.98 7.02
C GLY A 877 -13.69 9.73 8.34
N THR A 878 -13.02 10.12 9.41
CA THR A 878 -13.54 10.14 10.77
C THR A 878 -14.08 11.53 11.15
N LEU A 879 -14.95 11.58 12.15
CA LEU A 879 -15.41 12.81 12.81
C LEU A 879 -14.63 13.02 14.13
N PRO A 880 -14.45 14.27 14.57
CA PRO A 880 -13.75 14.62 15.82
C PRO A 880 -14.57 14.39 17.10
#